data_AF-L7UG56-F1
#
_entry.id   AF-L7UG56-F1
#
_cell.length_a   1.000
_cell.length_b   1.000
_cell.length_c   1.000
_cell.angle_alpha   90.00
_cell.angle_beta   90.00
_cell.angle_gamma   90.00
#
_symmetry.space_group_name_H-M   'P 1'
#
loop_
_entity.id
_entity.type
_entity.pdbx_description
1 polymer ?
#
loop_
_entity_poly.entity_id
_entity_poly.type
_entity_poly.pdbx_seq_one_letter_code
_entity_poly.pdbx_strand_id
1 'polypeptide(L)'
;MVREEWEDAAASYPAQGCLLDESSGTSFHEVLVHDVKSDAAGARFSASLKSTFESFDKYTDKCVGCSYIERHSKRILGSGVVDADIYIGIDFEEGVSALSISPWDSIYAQISTTTIDDSTCGPRTEQGASSEKDIVGQIDELGYWSPGTTPGSYIVYGSRVETNSSGDHHWRDTYAWRFVNKQDVRLVIDAVDFDTWRPLAPPWTGSLPPPSKGGAHLKLVASLLPLPSSSSTVLPKATKITFKLLKSSAVPGIAMNVPLFNEALSPQDLQFEQTRNEGLGMVFLDKDNVRTAPGNLYEFAEAELSSFDSGAYGEVTAEAELEDGSVITARFRDTGDNPMRIPKRARDSYVAEKWLADHAAGMADSADDENLAGGAGDGHSGDGLTVYEEYRGFFAKGTWFDTHPTDVDFMLVNDTNGWRKADIDSGILRFASASNLKVHAEFATNDLEMPIDNTDFDEVKRIVNLHPLTEGGRHKVDQHAVVMRIARNSQTTISQTYGGPNTPRKISQIELSQVPTGDKLVWTVAHELGHSVNIPHHGEGGMEDRYWAFQPNGSYHETPNSTIPTGNPVILKLEDTGQIFSPGVSTAVSVSTKLQGLGSGDETCIMRYPVMTGIHWVTEPGVRYFINPAEPFGVSFCVDGTGKTFNSNRTYPNGSPRPSRHGDAAPGRGNCMHRTCVNDFYHP
;
A
#
# COMPACT_ATOMS: atom_id res chain seq x y z
N MET A 1 21.68 -41.75 -11.42
CA MET A 1 22.55 -42.25 -12.50
C MET A 1 23.87 -42.67 -11.87
N VAL A 2 24.40 -43.84 -12.21
CA VAL A 2 25.76 -44.26 -11.85
C VAL A 2 26.47 -44.57 -13.16
N ARG A 3 27.57 -43.86 -13.43
CA ARG A 3 28.46 -44.11 -14.58
C ARG A 3 29.73 -44.78 -14.06
N GLU A 4 30.03 -45.97 -14.53
CA GLU A 4 31.32 -46.63 -14.34
C GLU A 4 32.08 -46.61 -15.66
N GLU A 5 33.31 -46.11 -15.63
CA GLU A 5 34.22 -46.12 -16.78
C GLU A 5 35.35 -47.11 -16.50
N TRP A 6 35.74 -47.89 -17.50
CA TRP A 6 36.91 -48.75 -17.44
C TRP A 6 37.61 -48.79 -18.80
N GLU A 7 38.93 -48.76 -18.76
CA GLU A 7 39.80 -48.94 -19.93
C GLU A 7 40.29 -50.39 -19.98
N ASP A 8 40.34 -50.96 -21.17
CA ASP A 8 41.06 -52.23 -21.36
C ASP A 8 42.57 -51.95 -21.28
N ALA A 9 43.29 -52.71 -20.44
CA ALA A 9 44.73 -52.57 -20.31
C ALA A 9 45.41 -52.84 -21.66
N ALA A 10 45.86 -51.78 -22.33
CA ALA A 10 46.55 -51.86 -23.61
C ALA A 10 47.79 -52.77 -23.51
N ALA A 11 47.91 -53.67 -24.48
CA ALA A 11 49.08 -54.53 -24.65
C ALA A 11 50.35 -53.67 -24.75
N SER A 12 51.31 -53.99 -23.89
CA SER A 12 52.59 -53.30 -23.77
C SER A 12 53.43 -53.38 -25.05
N TYR A 13 53.76 -52.22 -25.62
CA TYR A 13 54.91 -52.04 -26.50
C TYR A 13 55.96 -51.18 -25.79
N PRO A 14 57.26 -51.54 -25.82
CA PRO A 14 58.27 -50.80 -25.09
C PRO A 14 58.83 -49.64 -25.94
N ALA A 15 58.72 -48.41 -25.44
CA ALA A 15 59.59 -47.32 -25.86
C ALA A 15 59.78 -46.29 -24.73
N GLN A 16 60.99 -46.31 -24.18
CA GLN A 16 61.77 -45.20 -23.59
C GLN A 16 61.02 -43.97 -23.02
N GLY A 17 60.91 -43.96 -21.69
CA GLY A 17 61.51 -42.90 -20.87
C GLY A 17 60.84 -41.52 -20.86
N CYS A 18 59.66 -41.42 -20.26
CA CYS A 18 59.21 -40.29 -19.42
C CYS A 18 58.06 -40.81 -18.53
N LEU A 19 58.14 -40.59 -17.22
CA LEU A 19 57.05 -40.90 -16.28
C LEU A 19 56.01 -39.77 -16.38
N LEU A 20 54.82 -40.10 -16.86
CA LEU A 20 53.61 -39.30 -16.67
C LEU A 20 52.74 -40.07 -15.68
N ASP A 21 52.44 -39.44 -14.55
CA ASP A 21 51.39 -39.84 -13.62
C ASP A 21 50.17 -38.99 -13.99
N GLU A 22 49.22 -39.60 -14.70
CA GLU A 22 47.94 -38.96 -15.03
C GLU A 22 46.87 -39.53 -14.11
N SER A 23 46.40 -38.70 -13.16
CA SER A 23 45.07 -38.85 -12.59
C SER A 23 44.27 -37.62 -12.95
N SER A 24 43.44 -37.73 -13.98
CA SER A 24 42.37 -36.77 -14.23
C SER A 24 41.08 -37.37 -13.67
N GLY A 25 40.46 -36.66 -12.74
CA GLY A 25 39.13 -36.98 -12.24
C GLY A 25 38.17 -35.90 -12.71
N THR A 26 37.29 -36.23 -13.64
CA THR A 26 36.12 -35.41 -13.99
C THR A 26 34.92 -35.88 -13.18
N SER A 27 34.33 -34.99 -12.38
CA SER A 27 33.02 -35.23 -11.77
C SER A 27 31.93 -34.57 -12.62
N PHE A 28 30.92 -35.36 -12.98
CA PHE A 28 29.74 -34.91 -13.71
C PHE A 28 28.58 -34.73 -12.74
N HIS A 29 27.82 -33.65 -12.90
CA HIS A 29 26.51 -33.48 -12.25
C HIS A 29 25.48 -33.13 -13.32
N GLU A 30 24.60 -34.07 -13.64
CA GLU A 30 23.40 -33.84 -14.46
C GLU A 30 22.15 -34.12 -13.63
N VAL A 31 21.16 -33.22 -13.74
CA VAL A 31 19.82 -33.40 -13.19
C VAL A 31 18.86 -33.48 -14.37
N LEU A 32 18.37 -34.68 -14.66
CA LEU A 32 17.34 -34.92 -15.66
C LEU A 32 15.96 -34.78 -14.99
N VAL A 33 15.11 -33.88 -15.48
CA VAL A 33 13.72 -33.75 -15.03
C VAL A 33 12.81 -34.24 -16.15
N HIS A 34 11.90 -35.16 -15.83
CA HIS A 34 10.97 -35.76 -16.79
C HIS A 34 9.54 -35.31 -16.51
N ASP A 35 8.80 -34.91 -17.56
CA ASP A 35 7.35 -34.78 -17.53
C ASP A 35 6.70 -35.95 -18.26
N VAL A 36 5.79 -36.65 -17.59
CA VAL A 36 5.00 -37.74 -18.16
C VAL A 36 3.61 -37.21 -18.47
N LYS A 37 3.14 -37.39 -19.71
CA LYS A 37 1.74 -37.14 -20.09
C LYS A 37 1.10 -38.46 -20.51
N SER A 38 0.02 -38.82 -19.82
CA SER A 38 -0.88 -39.90 -20.23
C SER A 38 -2.07 -39.31 -20.98
N ASP A 39 -2.48 -39.98 -22.06
CA ASP A 39 -3.79 -39.79 -22.68
C ASP A 39 -4.50 -41.16 -22.82
N ALA A 40 -5.71 -41.16 -23.38
CA ALA A 40 -6.51 -42.37 -23.55
C ALA A 40 -5.88 -43.42 -24.50
N ALA A 41 -4.74 -43.13 -25.14
CA ALA A 41 -4.00 -44.05 -26.00
C ALA A 41 -2.71 -44.58 -25.34
N GLY A 42 -2.45 -44.26 -24.07
CA GLY A 42 -1.27 -44.69 -23.32
C GLY A 42 -0.35 -43.54 -22.90
N ALA A 43 0.73 -43.86 -22.17
CA ALA A 43 1.71 -42.88 -21.71
C ALA A 43 2.72 -42.59 -22.83
N ARG A 44 2.91 -41.30 -23.15
CA ARG A 44 3.94 -40.87 -24.11
C ARG A 44 5.14 -40.31 -23.35
N PHE A 45 6.34 -40.75 -23.75
CA PHE A 45 7.60 -40.23 -23.24
C PHE A 45 8.30 -39.47 -24.37
N SER A 46 8.63 -38.19 -24.14
CA SER A 46 9.59 -37.47 -24.97
C SER A 46 10.78 -37.09 -24.10
N ALA A 47 11.98 -37.49 -24.50
CA ALA A 47 13.22 -37.07 -23.86
C ALA A 47 13.99 -36.19 -24.84
N SER A 48 14.27 -34.94 -24.45
CA SER A 48 15.15 -34.04 -25.18
C SER A 48 16.43 -33.85 -24.37
N LEU A 49 17.56 -34.37 -24.86
CA LEU A 49 18.85 -34.21 -24.22
C LEU A 49 19.48 -32.87 -24.65
N LYS A 50 19.85 -32.02 -23.69
CA LYS A 50 20.60 -30.79 -23.96
C LYS A 50 21.83 -30.75 -23.07
N SER A 51 22.93 -31.28 -23.57
CA SER A 51 24.21 -31.26 -22.87
C SER A 51 24.97 -29.96 -23.16
N THR A 52 25.54 -29.37 -22.10
CA THR A 52 26.52 -28.28 -22.20
C THR A 52 27.81 -28.73 -21.52
N PHE A 53 28.91 -28.72 -22.28
CA PHE A 53 30.24 -29.10 -21.80
C PHE A 53 31.05 -27.86 -21.42
N GLU A 54 31.64 -27.86 -20.22
CA GLU A 54 32.77 -26.99 -19.88
C GLU A 54 33.93 -27.87 -19.40
N SER A 55 35.10 -27.74 -20.04
CA SER A 55 36.35 -28.27 -19.51
C SER A 55 37.30 -27.12 -19.16
N PHE A 56 37.98 -27.22 -18.02
CA PHE A 56 39.07 -26.34 -17.63
C PHE A 56 40.35 -27.16 -17.55
N ASP A 57 41.20 -27.04 -18.57
CA ASP A 57 42.56 -27.56 -18.49
C ASP A 57 43.55 -26.42 -18.25
N LYS A 58 44.33 -26.53 -17.17
CA LYS A 58 45.42 -25.60 -16.84
C LYS A 58 46.72 -26.38 -16.82
N TYR A 59 47.46 -26.34 -17.93
CA TYR A 59 48.81 -26.92 -18.00
C TYR A 59 49.86 -25.85 -17.67
N THR A 60 50.82 -26.20 -16.81
CA THR A 60 52.06 -25.45 -16.64
C THR A 60 53.24 -26.36 -16.89
N ASP A 61 53.90 -26.20 -18.04
CA ASP A 61 55.19 -26.81 -18.32
C ASP A 61 56.34 -25.85 -17.96
N LYS A 62 57.35 -26.36 -17.26
CA LYS A 62 58.66 -25.72 -17.14
C LYS A 62 59.68 -26.50 -17.96
N CYS A 63 59.96 -26.03 -19.17
CA CYS A 63 61.20 -26.36 -19.89
C CYS A 63 62.11 -25.13 -19.93
N VAL A 64 63.38 -25.33 -19.57
CA VAL A 64 64.43 -24.30 -19.68
C VAL A 64 64.92 -24.26 -21.12
N GLY A 65 64.83 -23.09 -21.75
CA GLY A 65 65.59 -22.79 -22.98
C GLY A 65 64.87 -23.04 -24.30
N CYS A 66 63.64 -22.55 -24.48
CA CYS A 66 63.10 -22.04 -25.75
C CYS A 66 61.83 -21.22 -25.45
N SER A 67 61.56 -20.26 -26.33
CA SER A 67 60.58 -19.18 -26.21
C SER A 67 59.16 -19.61 -25.82
N TYR A 68 58.55 -18.79 -24.96
CA TYR A 68 57.18 -18.83 -24.46
C TYR A 68 56.13 -19.07 -25.57
N ILE A 69 55.26 -20.07 -25.39
CA ILE A 69 54.09 -20.34 -26.26
C ILE A 69 52.83 -20.03 -25.45
N GLU A 70 52.01 -19.10 -25.92
CA GLU A 70 50.59 -19.03 -25.55
C GLU A 70 49.79 -19.61 -26.72
N ARG A 71 49.27 -20.84 -26.58
CA ARG A 71 48.26 -21.41 -27.48
C ARG A 71 46.92 -21.37 -26.76
N HIS A 72 46.05 -20.45 -27.15
CA HIS A 72 44.63 -20.55 -26.86
C HIS A 72 43.98 -21.48 -27.87
N SER A 73 43.76 -22.75 -27.53
CA SER A 73 42.78 -23.58 -28.26
C SER A 73 41.39 -23.29 -27.70
N LYS A 74 40.68 -22.37 -28.35
CA LYS A 74 39.26 -22.09 -28.12
C LYS A 74 38.44 -23.13 -28.90
N ARG A 75 37.92 -24.17 -28.25
CA ARG A 75 36.89 -25.04 -28.86
C ARG A 75 35.51 -24.42 -28.61
N ILE A 76 34.77 -24.14 -29.69
CA ILE A 76 33.39 -23.64 -29.62
C ILE A 76 32.41 -24.79 -29.87
N LEU A 77 31.44 -24.85 -28.96
CA LEU A 77 30.12 -25.45 -28.93
C LEU A 77 29.53 -25.91 -30.28
N GLY A 78 29.21 -27.20 -30.39
CA GLY A 78 28.23 -27.73 -31.33
C GLY A 78 27.01 -28.25 -30.56
N SER A 79 25.83 -27.68 -30.80
CA SER A 79 24.56 -28.18 -30.27
C SER A 79 23.91 -29.14 -31.27
N GLY A 80 23.65 -30.38 -30.87
CA GLY A 80 22.76 -31.30 -31.58
C GLY A 80 21.56 -31.63 -30.70
N VAL A 81 20.36 -31.60 -31.27
CA VAL A 81 19.13 -32.09 -30.63
C VAL A 81 18.89 -33.50 -31.15
N VAL A 82 18.70 -34.46 -30.25
CA VAL A 82 18.20 -35.80 -30.59
C VAL A 82 16.81 -35.91 -29.99
N ASP A 83 15.80 -36.00 -30.85
CA ASP A 83 14.44 -36.34 -30.45
C ASP A 83 14.22 -37.82 -30.72
N ALA A 84 13.88 -38.58 -29.67
CA ALA A 84 13.43 -39.96 -29.78
C ALA A 84 12.05 -40.07 -29.12
N ASP A 85 11.04 -40.43 -29.91
CA ASP A 85 9.69 -40.70 -29.43
C ASP A 85 9.61 -42.16 -28.94
N ILE A 86 9.29 -42.37 -27.66
CA ILE A 86 9.05 -43.70 -27.09
C ILE A 86 7.57 -43.85 -26.78
N TYR A 87 6.95 -44.89 -27.35
CA TYR A 87 5.54 -45.22 -27.16
C TYR A 87 5.39 -46.37 -26.16
N ILE A 88 4.64 -46.16 -25.07
CA ILE A 88 4.22 -47.25 -24.17
C ILE A 88 2.68 -47.29 -24.14
N GLY A 89 2.11 -48.25 -24.87
CA GLY A 89 0.69 -48.57 -24.76
C GLY A 89 0.44 -49.38 -23.49
N ILE A 90 -0.45 -48.88 -22.63
CA ILE A 90 -0.94 -49.62 -21.47
C ILE A 90 -2.46 -49.68 -21.60
N ASP A 91 -3.00 -50.86 -21.84
CA ASP A 91 -4.44 -51.11 -21.90
C ASP A 91 -4.85 -51.89 -20.65
N PHE A 92 -5.86 -51.40 -19.94
CA PHE A 92 -6.37 -52.05 -18.73
C PHE A 92 -7.81 -52.49 -18.97
N GLU A 93 -7.98 -53.73 -19.44
CA GLU A 93 -9.27 -54.41 -19.27
C GLU A 93 -9.31 -55.13 -17.92
N GLU A 94 -10.48 -55.12 -17.29
CA GLU A 94 -10.72 -55.61 -15.93
C GLU A 94 -10.16 -57.03 -15.69
N GLY A 95 -9.24 -57.15 -14.72
CA GLY A 95 -8.96 -58.43 -14.08
C GLY A 95 -7.76 -59.24 -14.58
N VAL A 96 -6.67 -58.62 -15.03
CA VAL A 96 -5.43 -59.36 -15.42
C VAL A 96 -4.24 -59.04 -14.50
N SER A 97 -3.60 -60.09 -13.99
CA SER A 97 -2.46 -60.11 -13.06
C SER A 97 -1.08 -60.22 -13.73
N ALA A 98 -0.98 -59.92 -15.02
CA ALA A 98 0.26 -60.03 -15.79
C ALA A 98 0.38 -58.94 -16.84
N LEU A 99 1.51 -58.22 -16.81
CA LEU A 99 1.99 -57.33 -17.86
C LEU A 99 2.63 -58.20 -18.95
N SER A 100 2.09 -58.21 -20.18
CA SER A 100 2.76 -58.79 -21.34
C SER A 100 3.35 -57.66 -22.19
N ILE A 101 4.67 -57.49 -22.11
CA ILE A 101 5.42 -56.68 -23.07
C ILE A 101 5.82 -57.64 -24.19
N SER A 102 5.34 -57.39 -25.42
CA SER A 102 5.77 -58.17 -26.59
C SER A 102 7.28 -57.98 -26.82
N PRO A 103 8.00 -58.99 -27.33
CA PRO A 103 9.42 -58.85 -27.61
C PRO A 103 9.64 -57.72 -28.61
N TRP A 104 10.49 -56.76 -28.25
CA TRP A 104 10.92 -55.67 -29.12
C TRP A 104 11.97 -56.23 -30.08
N ASP A 105 11.66 -56.27 -31.37
CA ASP A 105 12.71 -56.32 -32.39
C ASP A 105 13.35 -54.92 -32.44
N SER A 106 14.55 -54.81 -31.86
CA SER A 106 15.57 -53.74 -32.00
C SER A 106 15.10 -52.31 -32.29
N ILE A 107 15.26 -51.41 -31.31
CA ILE A 107 15.23 -49.96 -31.55
C ILE A 107 16.55 -49.55 -32.21
N TYR A 108 16.50 -49.14 -33.48
CA TYR A 108 17.63 -48.48 -34.14
C TYR A 108 17.55 -46.98 -33.88
N ALA A 109 18.52 -46.42 -33.16
CA ALA A 109 18.71 -44.96 -33.09
C ALA A 109 19.78 -44.56 -34.11
N GLN A 110 19.36 -43.88 -35.20
CA GLN A 110 20.32 -43.26 -36.13
C GLN A 110 20.90 -42.00 -35.50
N ILE A 111 22.20 -41.99 -35.22
CA ILE A 111 22.92 -40.80 -34.77
C ILE A 111 23.71 -40.24 -35.93
N SER A 112 23.35 -39.04 -36.39
CA SER A 112 24.18 -38.28 -37.32
C SER A 112 25.16 -37.40 -36.55
N THR A 113 26.44 -37.76 -36.51
CA THR A 113 27.50 -36.87 -36.04
C THR A 113 27.99 -36.02 -37.22
N THR A 114 27.90 -34.70 -37.08
CA THR A 114 28.53 -33.77 -38.03
C THR A 114 29.85 -33.29 -37.45
N THR A 115 30.96 -33.69 -38.05
CA THR A 115 32.30 -33.21 -37.69
C THR A 115 32.68 -32.08 -38.63
N ILE A 116 32.91 -30.88 -38.10
CA ILE A 116 33.47 -29.76 -38.86
C ILE A 116 34.94 -29.63 -38.46
N ASP A 117 35.84 -29.90 -39.40
CA ASP A 117 37.28 -29.74 -39.22
C ASP A 117 37.69 -28.33 -39.69
N ASP A 118 38.12 -27.48 -38.76
CA ASP A 118 38.41 -26.06 -39.02
C ASP A 118 39.92 -25.79 -38.88
N SER A 119 40.73 -26.62 -39.53
CA SER A 119 42.20 -26.55 -39.46
C SER A 119 42.90 -25.91 -40.67
N THR A 120 42.19 -25.27 -41.59
CA THR A 120 42.85 -24.56 -42.71
C THR A 120 42.27 -23.17 -43.00
N CYS A 121 43.16 -22.17 -43.07
CA CYS A 121 42.87 -20.86 -43.65
C CYS A 121 42.73 -21.00 -45.18
N GLY A 122 41.52 -21.29 -45.67
CA GLY A 122 41.17 -21.38 -47.09
C GLY A 122 39.64 -21.46 -47.30
N PRO A 123 39.11 -21.20 -48.52
CA PRO A 123 37.67 -21.08 -48.74
C PRO A 123 36.97 -22.43 -48.55
N ARG A 124 35.82 -22.38 -47.84
CA ARG A 124 35.04 -23.53 -47.37
C ARG A 124 34.63 -24.48 -48.50
N THR A 125 34.93 -25.76 -48.31
CA THR A 125 34.23 -26.88 -48.95
C THR A 125 33.76 -27.82 -47.84
N GLU A 126 32.44 -27.97 -47.68
CA GLU A 126 31.85 -28.99 -46.83
C GLU A 126 32.19 -30.38 -47.41
N GLN A 127 32.99 -31.15 -46.69
CA GLN A 127 33.07 -32.60 -46.87
C GLN A 127 32.44 -33.26 -45.65
N GLY A 128 31.16 -33.60 -45.76
CA GLY A 128 30.48 -34.46 -44.79
C GLY A 128 30.89 -35.91 -45.02
N ALA A 129 31.69 -36.48 -44.11
CA ALA A 129 31.79 -37.91 -43.95
C ALA A 129 30.91 -38.33 -42.76
N SER A 130 29.74 -38.90 -43.04
CA SER A 130 28.92 -39.56 -42.03
C SER A 130 29.44 -40.98 -41.85
N SER A 131 30.02 -41.30 -40.69
CA SER A 131 30.11 -42.70 -40.28
C SER A 131 28.83 -43.05 -39.53
N GLU A 132 28.00 -43.91 -40.10
CA GLU A 132 26.93 -44.57 -39.33
C GLU A 132 27.60 -45.35 -38.19
N LYS A 133 27.16 -45.08 -36.95
CA LYS A 133 27.55 -45.84 -35.78
C LYS A 133 26.27 -46.28 -35.09
N ASP A 134 26.05 -47.58 -35.07
CA ASP A 134 24.91 -48.19 -34.39
C ASP A 134 25.12 -48.12 -32.88
N ILE A 135 24.24 -47.40 -32.16
CA ILE A 135 24.10 -47.58 -30.72
C ILE A 135 23.09 -48.71 -30.51
N VAL A 136 23.57 -49.84 -30.02
CA VAL A 136 22.71 -50.95 -29.58
C VAL A 136 22.41 -50.75 -28.11
N GLY A 137 21.23 -50.23 -27.79
CA GLY A 137 20.72 -50.21 -26.42
C GLY A 137 20.00 -51.52 -26.10
N GLN A 138 20.49 -52.28 -25.13
CA GLN A 138 19.82 -53.49 -24.63
C GLN A 138 19.17 -53.18 -23.27
N ILE A 139 17.89 -53.54 -23.11
CA ILE A 139 17.22 -53.51 -21.81
C ILE A 139 17.54 -54.84 -21.15
N ASP A 140 18.48 -54.85 -20.20
CA ASP A 140 18.99 -56.09 -19.63
C ASP A 140 18.06 -56.69 -18.56
N GLU A 141 17.41 -55.86 -17.73
CA GLU A 141 16.45 -56.33 -16.73
C GLU A 141 15.29 -55.35 -16.49
N LEU A 142 14.06 -55.83 -16.71
CA LEU A 142 12.90 -55.30 -16.01
C LEU A 142 12.99 -55.84 -14.57
N GLY A 143 13.27 -54.94 -13.63
CA GLY A 143 13.35 -55.29 -12.22
C GLY A 143 12.01 -55.77 -11.66
N TYR A 144 12.08 -56.32 -10.45
CA TYR A 144 10.92 -56.80 -9.71
C TYR A 144 9.92 -55.66 -9.47
N TRP A 145 8.64 -55.96 -9.62
CA TRP A 145 7.56 -55.14 -9.08
C TRP A 145 7.42 -55.36 -7.57
N SER A 146 7.15 -54.29 -6.83
CA SER A 146 6.65 -54.42 -5.47
C SER A 146 5.33 -53.67 -5.34
N PRO A 147 4.37 -54.18 -4.54
CA PRO A 147 3.30 -53.34 -4.02
C PRO A 147 3.97 -52.13 -3.38
N GLY A 148 3.60 -50.94 -3.83
CA GLY A 148 4.08 -49.73 -3.18
C GLY A 148 3.55 -49.65 -1.76
N THR A 149 4.04 -48.67 -1.00
CA THR A 149 3.58 -48.43 0.38
C THR A 149 2.10 -48.05 0.47
N THR A 150 1.44 -47.82 -0.66
CA THR A 150 0.04 -47.42 -0.79
C THR A 150 -0.77 -48.48 -1.57
N PRO A 151 -1.98 -48.87 -1.12
CA PRO A 151 -2.85 -49.78 -1.87
C PRO A 151 -3.09 -49.30 -3.31
N GLY A 152 -2.87 -50.16 -4.31
CA GLY A 152 -3.04 -49.80 -5.74
C GLY A 152 -1.88 -49.03 -6.37
N SER A 153 -0.77 -48.82 -5.64
CA SER A 153 0.47 -48.31 -6.21
C SER A 153 1.42 -49.45 -6.57
N TYR A 154 2.03 -49.37 -7.76
CA TYR A 154 3.06 -50.30 -8.20
C TYR A 154 4.37 -49.54 -8.32
N ILE A 155 5.43 -50.05 -7.68
CA ILE A 155 6.77 -49.55 -7.91
C ILE A 155 7.41 -50.47 -8.95
N VAL A 156 7.66 -49.92 -10.14
CA VAL A 156 8.40 -50.61 -11.20
C VAL A 156 9.83 -50.11 -11.17
N TYR A 157 10.76 -51.03 -10.94
CA TYR A 157 12.20 -50.79 -11.05
C TYR A 157 12.66 -51.29 -12.43
N GLY A 158 13.55 -50.55 -13.07
CA GLY A 158 14.22 -51.00 -14.29
C GLY A 158 15.61 -50.43 -14.35
N SER A 159 16.53 -51.19 -14.95
CA SER A 159 17.86 -50.71 -15.31
C SER A 159 17.98 -50.68 -16.83
N ARG A 160 18.59 -49.62 -17.35
CA ARG A 160 19.10 -49.60 -18.73
C ARG A 160 20.61 -49.63 -18.64
N VAL A 161 21.24 -50.48 -19.44
CA VAL A 161 22.70 -50.53 -19.62
C VAL A 161 22.98 -50.04 -21.03
N GLU A 162 23.61 -48.89 -21.14
CA GLU A 162 24.19 -48.45 -22.41
C GLU A 162 25.65 -48.90 -22.44
N THR A 163 26.02 -49.65 -23.47
CA THR A 163 27.42 -50.06 -23.70
C THR A 163 27.86 -49.49 -25.03
N ASN A 164 28.85 -48.60 -25.03
CA ASN A 164 29.50 -48.16 -26.27
C ASN A 164 30.82 -48.90 -26.41
N SER A 165 31.01 -49.59 -27.52
CA SER A 165 32.29 -50.20 -27.90
C SER A 165 32.90 -49.39 -29.03
N SER A 166 33.60 -48.30 -28.68
CA SER A 166 34.43 -47.57 -29.65
C SER A 166 35.83 -47.36 -29.10
N GLY A 167 36.75 -48.27 -29.42
CA GLY A 167 38.13 -48.24 -28.95
C GLY A 167 38.31 -48.77 -27.53
N ASP A 168 39.42 -48.38 -26.87
CA ASP A 168 39.89 -48.91 -25.57
C ASP A 168 39.10 -48.40 -24.34
N HIS A 169 38.05 -47.59 -24.54
CA HIS A 169 37.20 -47.08 -23.47
C HIS A 169 35.83 -47.72 -23.50
N HIS A 170 35.46 -48.33 -22.37
CA HIS A 170 34.12 -48.83 -22.11
C HIS A 170 33.51 -48.02 -20.96
N TRP A 171 32.25 -47.63 -21.10
CA TRP A 171 31.48 -47.07 -20.00
C TRP A 171 30.12 -47.74 -19.90
N ARG A 172 29.62 -47.82 -18.67
CA ARG A 172 28.29 -48.32 -18.33
C ARG A 172 27.53 -47.24 -17.59
N ASP A 173 26.41 -46.82 -18.16
CA ASP A 173 25.45 -45.97 -17.47
C ASP A 173 24.28 -46.82 -16.98
N THR A 174 24.02 -46.79 -15.67
CA THR A 174 22.84 -47.43 -15.06
C THR A 174 21.79 -46.37 -14.70
N TYR A 175 20.61 -46.50 -15.30
CA TYR A 175 19.44 -45.66 -15.05
C TYR A 175 18.43 -46.41 -14.20
N ALA A 176 18.05 -45.86 -13.04
CA ALA A 176 16.99 -46.41 -12.19
C ALA A 176 15.78 -45.48 -12.23
N TRP A 177 14.60 -46.04 -12.54
CA TRP A 177 13.34 -45.30 -12.64
C TRP A 177 12.37 -45.74 -11.54
N ARG A 178 11.49 -44.83 -11.09
CA ARG A 178 10.42 -45.08 -10.11
C ARG A 178 9.11 -44.49 -10.62
N PHE A 179 8.11 -45.33 -10.86
CA PHE A 179 6.74 -44.90 -11.15
C PHE A 179 5.91 -44.88 -9.87
N VAL A 180 5.14 -43.81 -9.65
CA VAL A 180 4.20 -43.68 -8.53
C VAL A 180 2.85 -43.34 -9.12
N ASN A 181 1.81 -44.09 -8.75
CA ASN A 181 0.43 -43.79 -9.13
C ASN A 181 0.05 -42.44 -8.46
N LYS A 182 0.03 -41.36 -9.24
CA LYS A 182 -0.36 -40.04 -8.74
C LYS A 182 -1.86 -39.90 -8.98
N GLN A 183 -2.62 -39.79 -7.89
CA GLN A 183 -4.05 -39.52 -7.95
C GLN A 183 -4.30 -38.31 -8.87
N ASP A 184 -5.26 -38.44 -9.79
CA ASP A 184 -5.61 -37.44 -10.81
C ASP A 184 -6.41 -36.25 -10.24
N VAL A 185 -6.04 -35.81 -9.04
CA VAL A 185 -6.75 -34.83 -8.23
C VAL A 185 -5.81 -33.69 -7.83
N ARG A 186 -6.38 -32.51 -7.66
CA ARG A 186 -5.76 -31.37 -6.99
C ARG A 186 -6.73 -30.80 -5.97
N LEU A 187 -6.16 -30.21 -4.92
CA LEU A 187 -6.92 -29.38 -3.99
C LEU A 187 -6.83 -27.93 -4.47
N VAL A 188 -7.98 -27.27 -4.60
CA VAL A 188 -8.06 -25.85 -4.90
C VAL A 188 -8.66 -25.13 -3.70
N ILE A 189 -8.04 -24.03 -3.30
CA ILE A 189 -8.58 -23.10 -2.31
C ILE A 189 -9.10 -21.85 -3.01
N ASP A 190 -10.25 -21.38 -2.56
CA ASP A 190 -10.91 -20.15 -2.99
C ASP A 190 -11.65 -19.52 -1.80
N ALA A 191 -12.27 -18.36 -2.03
CA ALA A 191 -13.16 -17.74 -1.06
C ALA A 191 -14.35 -17.03 -1.71
N VAL A 192 -15.47 -17.00 -1.00
CA VAL A 192 -16.69 -16.31 -1.43
C VAL A 192 -16.44 -14.80 -1.41
N ASP A 193 -16.83 -14.12 -2.49
CA ASP A 193 -16.68 -12.67 -2.71
C ASP A 193 -15.24 -12.13 -2.60
N PHE A 194 -14.25 -13.01 -2.78
CA PHE A 194 -12.84 -12.72 -2.54
C PHE A 194 -12.30 -11.50 -3.29
N ASP A 195 -12.75 -11.30 -4.54
CA ASP A 195 -12.31 -10.20 -5.40
C ASP A 195 -12.75 -8.82 -4.90
N THR A 196 -13.74 -8.76 -4.01
CA THR A 196 -14.28 -7.52 -3.43
C THR A 196 -14.12 -7.46 -1.92
N TRP A 197 -13.70 -8.56 -1.30
CA TRP A 197 -13.57 -8.65 0.15
C TRP A 197 -12.37 -7.87 0.66
N ARG A 198 -12.57 -7.20 1.79
CA ARG A 198 -11.50 -6.57 2.56
C ARG A 198 -11.67 -6.86 4.06
N PRO A 199 -10.57 -6.88 4.82
CA PRO A 199 -10.61 -6.85 6.27
C PRO A 199 -11.36 -5.61 6.78
N LEU A 200 -12.16 -5.81 7.83
CA LEU A 200 -12.76 -4.74 8.63
C LEU A 200 -12.83 -5.22 10.08
N ALA A 201 -12.35 -4.40 10.99
CA ALA A 201 -12.56 -4.59 12.42
C ALA A 201 -14.05 -4.49 12.77
N PRO A 202 -14.49 -5.10 13.89
CA PRO A 202 -15.84 -4.88 14.40
C PRO A 202 -16.02 -3.43 14.88
N PRO A 203 -17.27 -2.92 14.94
CA PRO A 203 -17.55 -1.63 15.55
C PRO A 203 -17.00 -1.54 16.98
N TRP A 204 -16.39 -0.39 17.33
CA TRP A 204 -15.75 -0.20 18.63
C TRP A 204 -15.92 1.22 19.15
N THR A 205 -16.54 1.39 20.32
CA THR A 205 -16.99 2.70 20.82
C THR A 205 -16.07 3.34 21.88
N GLY A 206 -14.85 2.84 22.08
CA GLY A 206 -13.94 3.46 23.04
C GLY A 206 -13.97 2.91 24.48
N SER A 207 -12.78 2.93 25.10
CA SER A 207 -12.40 2.66 26.51
C SER A 207 -12.35 1.21 27.03
N LEU A 208 -12.87 0.23 26.31
CA LEU A 208 -12.75 -1.20 26.68
C LEU A 208 -11.56 -1.85 25.97
N PRO A 209 -11.06 -3.00 26.45
CA PRO A 209 -10.11 -3.81 25.68
C PRO A 209 -10.62 -4.07 24.25
N PRO A 210 -9.71 -4.30 23.29
CA PRO A 210 -10.07 -4.67 21.92
C PRO A 210 -11.11 -5.81 21.87
N PRO A 211 -12.04 -5.78 20.89
CA PRO A 211 -13.08 -6.79 20.77
C PRO A 211 -12.51 -8.21 20.65
N SER A 212 -13.11 -9.16 21.36
CA SER A 212 -12.78 -10.58 21.28
C SER A 212 -13.51 -11.33 20.16
N LYS A 213 -14.30 -10.63 19.34
CA LYS A 213 -15.03 -11.17 18.19
C LYS A 213 -14.62 -10.44 16.92
N GLY A 214 -14.48 -11.15 15.81
CA GLY A 214 -14.12 -10.53 14.53
C GLY A 214 -15.26 -9.72 13.92
N GLY A 215 -14.90 -8.75 13.08
CA GLY A 215 -15.78 -7.93 12.26
C GLY A 215 -16.11 -8.63 10.94
N ALA A 216 -15.44 -8.21 9.86
CA ALA A 216 -15.57 -8.88 8.56
C ALA A 216 -15.07 -10.32 8.64
N HIS A 217 -15.73 -11.20 7.89
CA HIS A 217 -15.35 -12.61 7.77
C HIS A 217 -15.32 -13.01 6.31
N LEU A 218 -14.47 -13.98 6.00
CA LEU A 218 -14.25 -14.52 4.67
C LEU A 218 -14.50 -16.02 4.71
N LYS A 219 -15.44 -16.48 3.89
CA LYS A 219 -15.74 -17.90 3.75
C LYS A 219 -14.76 -18.54 2.77
N LEU A 220 -13.83 -19.32 3.31
CA LEU A 220 -12.87 -20.12 2.55
C LEU A 220 -13.53 -21.43 2.09
N VAL A 221 -13.23 -21.83 0.86
CA VAL A 221 -13.70 -23.09 0.27
C VAL A 221 -12.50 -23.86 -0.25
N ALA A 222 -12.36 -25.12 0.17
CA ALA A 222 -11.33 -26.03 -0.34
C ALA A 222 -12.03 -27.19 -1.04
N SER A 223 -11.73 -27.40 -2.33
CA SER A 223 -12.41 -28.40 -3.16
C SER A 223 -11.41 -29.30 -3.89
N LEU A 224 -11.70 -30.60 -3.90
CA LEU A 224 -11.02 -31.56 -4.74
C LEU A 224 -11.53 -31.42 -6.17
N LEU A 225 -10.63 -31.16 -7.10
CA LEU A 225 -10.92 -31.04 -8.52
C LEU A 225 -10.01 -31.97 -9.31
N PRO A 226 -10.42 -32.41 -10.52
CA PRO A 226 -9.52 -33.13 -11.40
C PRO A 226 -8.29 -32.29 -11.73
N LEU A 227 -7.16 -32.96 -11.98
CA LEU A 227 -6.03 -32.29 -12.63
C LEU A 227 -6.49 -31.77 -14.01
N PRO A 228 -6.02 -30.59 -14.47
CA PRO A 228 -6.43 -30.03 -15.77
C PRO A 228 -6.17 -30.96 -16.97
N SER A 229 -5.21 -31.87 -16.84
CA SER A 229 -4.85 -32.86 -17.86
C SER A 229 -5.61 -34.18 -17.74
N SER A 230 -6.41 -34.38 -16.71
CA SER A 230 -7.15 -35.61 -16.47
C SER A 230 -8.59 -35.52 -16.97
N SER A 231 -9.06 -36.59 -17.59
CA SER A 231 -10.48 -36.81 -17.92
C SER A 231 -11.21 -37.62 -16.85
N SER A 232 -10.58 -37.89 -15.69
CA SER A 232 -11.19 -38.71 -14.64
C SER A 232 -12.42 -38.01 -14.06
N THR A 233 -13.55 -38.72 -14.09
CA THR A 233 -14.82 -38.29 -13.49
C THR A 233 -15.00 -38.77 -12.05
N VAL A 234 -14.15 -39.69 -11.58
CA VAL A 234 -14.17 -40.21 -10.20
C VAL A 234 -12.94 -39.69 -9.49
N LEU A 235 -13.15 -38.78 -8.54
CA LEU A 235 -12.09 -38.24 -7.71
C LEU A 235 -11.96 -39.05 -6.41
N PRO A 236 -10.74 -39.28 -5.91
CA PRO A 236 -10.56 -39.75 -4.54
C PRO A 236 -11.20 -38.75 -3.57
N LYS A 237 -11.70 -39.25 -2.44
CA LYS A 237 -12.23 -38.38 -1.38
C LYS A 237 -11.15 -38.08 -0.35
N ALA A 238 -11.30 -36.95 0.34
CA ALA A 238 -10.48 -36.63 1.49
C ALA A 238 -11.10 -37.24 2.75
N THR A 239 -10.30 -37.90 3.58
CA THR A 239 -10.68 -38.29 4.94
C THR A 239 -10.61 -37.12 5.91
N LYS A 240 -9.83 -36.09 5.56
CA LYS A 240 -9.62 -34.88 6.35
C LYS A 240 -9.22 -33.72 5.44
N ILE A 241 -9.86 -32.56 5.61
CA ILE A 241 -9.40 -31.29 5.05
C ILE A 241 -9.08 -30.35 6.22
N THR A 242 -7.91 -29.73 6.20
CA THR A 242 -7.44 -28.79 7.22
C THR A 242 -7.15 -27.44 6.57
N PHE A 243 -7.82 -26.37 7.03
CA PHE A 243 -7.46 -25.00 6.68
C PHE A 243 -6.43 -24.49 7.67
N LYS A 244 -5.42 -23.78 7.15
CA LYS A 244 -4.32 -23.23 7.93
C LYS A 244 -4.13 -21.75 7.59
N LEU A 245 -4.08 -20.92 8.62
CA LEU A 245 -3.60 -19.54 8.54
C LEU A 245 -2.09 -19.57 8.77
N LEU A 246 -1.33 -19.44 7.69
CA LEU A 246 0.14 -19.51 7.75
C LEU A 246 0.74 -18.20 8.27
N LYS A 247 0.08 -17.08 7.96
CA LYS A 247 0.48 -15.74 8.39
C LYS A 247 -0.76 -14.93 8.69
N SER A 248 -0.71 -14.20 9.81
CA SER A 248 -1.54 -13.03 10.06
C SER A 248 -0.64 -11.88 10.43
N SER A 249 -1.03 -10.68 10.04
CA SER A 249 -0.50 -9.45 10.61
C SER A 249 -0.83 -9.38 12.10
N ALA A 250 -0.07 -8.52 12.79
CA ALA A 250 -0.24 -8.15 14.18
C ALA A 250 0.07 -6.66 14.32
N VAL A 251 -0.63 -5.84 13.52
CA VAL A 251 -0.48 -4.38 13.58
C VAL A 251 -1.09 -3.91 14.91
N PRO A 252 -0.44 -3.01 15.67
CA PRO A 252 -1.01 -2.55 16.94
C PRO A 252 -2.42 -2.00 16.75
N GLY A 253 -3.36 -2.31 17.64
CA GLY A 253 -4.74 -1.83 17.56
C GLY A 253 -5.62 -2.57 16.55
N ILE A 254 -6.74 -1.95 16.17
CA ILE A 254 -7.73 -2.50 15.21
C ILE A 254 -7.99 -1.57 14.01
N ALA A 255 -7.52 -0.33 14.12
CA ALA A 255 -7.51 0.70 13.09
C ALA A 255 -6.49 1.78 13.50
N MET A 256 -6.36 2.86 12.73
CA MET A 256 -5.30 3.84 12.93
C MET A 256 -5.32 4.54 14.30
N ASN A 257 -6.50 4.94 14.78
CA ASN A 257 -6.66 5.69 16.04
C ASN A 257 -7.21 4.87 17.21
N VAL A 258 -7.45 3.56 17.05
CA VAL A 258 -8.11 2.74 18.09
C VAL A 258 -7.47 1.37 18.30
N PRO A 259 -7.40 0.89 19.56
CA PRO A 259 -7.88 1.53 20.79
C PRO A 259 -6.92 2.62 21.29
N LEU A 260 -7.40 3.57 22.08
CA LEU A 260 -6.52 4.58 22.70
C LEU A 260 -5.61 4.00 23.79
N PHE A 261 -6.03 2.90 24.40
CA PHE A 261 -5.31 2.24 25.48
C PHE A 261 -5.38 0.73 25.32
N ASN A 262 -4.36 0.03 25.82
CA ASN A 262 -4.28 -1.43 25.83
C ASN A 262 -4.24 -2.04 24.42
N GLU A 263 -3.63 -1.35 23.46
CA GLU A 263 -3.34 -1.84 22.11
C GLU A 263 -2.53 -3.15 22.13
N ALA A 264 -1.70 -3.35 23.15
CA ALA A 264 -0.98 -4.61 23.38
C ALA A 264 -1.90 -5.82 23.69
N LEU A 265 -3.18 -5.57 23.99
CA LEU A 265 -4.20 -6.61 24.15
C LEU A 265 -4.96 -6.90 22.85
N SER A 266 -4.59 -6.25 21.74
CA SER A 266 -5.23 -6.51 20.45
C SER A 266 -5.01 -7.97 20.05
N PRO A 267 -6.07 -8.67 19.64
CA PRO A 267 -5.94 -10.03 19.17
C PRO A 267 -5.17 -10.05 17.84
N GLN A 268 -4.76 -11.24 17.40
CA GLN A 268 -4.20 -11.40 16.06
C GLN A 268 -5.19 -10.94 15.00
N ASP A 269 -4.72 -10.22 13.98
CA ASP A 269 -5.58 -9.47 13.06
C ASP A 269 -6.52 -10.37 12.24
N LEU A 270 -6.09 -11.58 11.87
CA LEU A 270 -6.88 -12.62 11.21
C LEU A 270 -6.87 -13.89 12.04
N GLN A 271 -8.03 -14.52 12.27
CA GLN A 271 -8.14 -15.78 13.01
C GLN A 271 -9.34 -16.61 12.57
N PHE A 272 -9.24 -17.93 12.75
CA PHE A 272 -10.42 -18.78 12.81
C PHE A 272 -11.10 -18.62 14.18
N GLU A 273 -12.43 -18.44 14.17
CA GLU A 273 -13.23 -18.39 15.41
C GLU A 273 -13.90 -19.75 15.65
N GLN A 274 -13.83 -20.25 16.89
CA GLN A 274 -14.42 -21.55 17.28
C GLN A 274 -15.90 -21.63 16.92
N THR A 275 -16.72 -20.71 17.44
CA THR A 275 -18.18 -20.77 17.29
C THR A 275 -18.62 -20.69 15.82
N ARG A 276 -17.92 -19.91 14.98
CA ARG A 276 -18.23 -19.79 13.54
C ARG A 276 -17.95 -21.08 12.80
N ASN A 277 -16.76 -21.64 13.02
CA ASN A 277 -16.31 -22.83 12.30
C ASN A 277 -17.02 -24.10 12.78
N GLU A 278 -17.32 -24.22 14.07
CA GLU A 278 -18.18 -25.31 14.58
C GLU A 278 -19.59 -25.25 13.97
N GLY A 279 -20.11 -24.04 13.68
CA GLY A 279 -21.36 -23.83 12.95
C GLY A 279 -21.34 -24.36 11.51
N LEU A 280 -20.15 -24.49 10.90
CA LEU A 280 -19.94 -25.10 9.59
C LEU A 280 -19.61 -26.61 9.66
N GLY A 281 -19.67 -27.22 10.85
CA GLY A 281 -19.30 -28.63 11.05
C GLY A 281 -17.80 -28.88 11.07
N MET A 282 -16.98 -27.82 11.21
CA MET A 282 -15.54 -27.93 11.37
C MET A 282 -15.18 -28.14 12.84
N VAL A 283 -14.09 -28.86 13.07
CA VAL A 283 -13.43 -29.01 14.37
C VAL A 283 -12.42 -27.88 14.51
N PHE A 284 -12.67 -27.00 15.47
CA PHE A 284 -11.74 -25.96 15.87
C PHE A 284 -10.54 -26.58 16.60
N LEU A 285 -9.32 -26.27 16.14
CA LEU A 285 -8.10 -26.72 16.81
C LEU A 285 -7.49 -25.55 17.57
N ASP A 286 -7.29 -24.44 16.88
CA ASP A 286 -6.78 -23.18 17.40
C ASP A 286 -7.11 -22.04 16.42
N LYS A 287 -6.68 -20.84 16.75
CA LYS A 287 -6.90 -19.62 15.95
C LYS A 287 -6.30 -19.67 14.54
N ASP A 288 -5.32 -20.56 14.31
CA ASP A 288 -4.62 -20.70 13.03
C ASP A 288 -5.08 -21.94 12.26
N ASN A 289 -5.82 -22.87 12.87
CA ASN A 289 -6.16 -24.16 12.27
C ASN A 289 -7.58 -24.62 12.57
N VAL A 290 -8.30 -25.00 11.52
CA VAL A 290 -9.58 -25.72 11.60
C VAL A 290 -9.56 -26.90 10.63
N ARG A 291 -10.28 -27.97 10.97
CA ARG A 291 -10.34 -29.17 10.12
C ARG A 291 -11.73 -29.78 10.07
N THR A 292 -11.99 -30.60 9.08
CA THR A 292 -13.23 -31.36 9.01
C THR A 292 -13.33 -32.40 10.13
N ALA A 293 -14.56 -32.77 10.51
CA ALA A 293 -14.81 -33.80 11.52
C ALA A 293 -14.31 -35.19 11.07
N PRO A 294 -13.79 -36.03 11.98
CA PRO A 294 -13.35 -37.38 11.63
C PRO A 294 -14.53 -38.29 11.22
N GLY A 295 -14.24 -39.30 10.39
CA GLY A 295 -15.18 -40.38 10.08
C GLY A 295 -16.08 -40.18 8.85
N ASN A 296 -15.96 -39.05 8.15
CA ASN A 296 -16.63 -38.81 6.87
C ASN A 296 -15.61 -38.74 5.72
N LEU A 297 -16.13 -38.80 4.49
CA LEU A 297 -15.38 -38.57 3.26
C LEU A 297 -15.83 -37.24 2.63
N TYR A 298 -14.87 -36.42 2.24
CA TYR A 298 -15.08 -35.04 1.82
C TYR A 298 -14.60 -34.82 0.39
N GLU A 299 -15.43 -34.20 -0.44
CA GLU A 299 -15.05 -33.66 -1.75
C GLU A 299 -14.71 -32.17 -1.65
N PHE A 300 -15.24 -31.50 -0.64
CA PHE A 300 -14.93 -30.12 -0.29
C PHE A 300 -15.12 -29.88 1.21
N ALA A 301 -14.62 -28.75 1.69
CA ALA A 301 -14.89 -28.22 3.03
C ALA A 301 -14.98 -26.70 2.99
N GLU A 302 -15.61 -26.11 3.99
CA GLU A 302 -15.75 -24.67 4.15
C GLU A 302 -15.27 -24.25 5.54
N ALA A 303 -14.62 -23.09 5.62
CA ALA A 303 -14.19 -22.47 6.89
C ALA A 303 -14.43 -20.97 6.86
N GLU A 304 -14.57 -20.35 8.03
CA GLU A 304 -14.69 -18.90 8.17
C GLU A 304 -13.47 -18.31 8.86
N LEU A 305 -12.75 -17.46 8.13
CA LEU A 305 -11.67 -16.62 8.65
C LEU A 305 -12.24 -15.25 9.03
N SER A 306 -11.91 -14.72 10.21
CA SER A 306 -12.45 -13.46 10.71
C SER A 306 -11.35 -12.42 10.90
N SER A 307 -11.70 -11.15 10.64
CA SER A 307 -10.82 -9.99 10.76
C SER A 307 -11.08 -9.24 12.05
N PHE A 308 -10.03 -8.89 12.77
CA PHE A 308 -10.05 -8.10 14.00
C PHE A 308 -9.46 -6.70 13.79
N ASP A 309 -8.75 -6.49 12.68
CA ASP A 309 -8.19 -5.22 12.25
C ASP A 309 -8.74 -4.84 10.86
N SER A 310 -8.90 -3.54 10.57
CA SER A 310 -9.41 -3.03 9.29
C SER A 310 -8.37 -2.94 8.15
N GLY A 311 -7.10 -3.12 8.48
CA GLY A 311 -5.97 -3.24 7.55
C GLY A 311 -5.31 -4.63 7.59
N ALA A 312 -5.97 -5.63 8.18
CA ALA A 312 -5.42 -6.97 8.38
C ALA A 312 -4.94 -7.63 7.08
N TYR A 313 -3.78 -8.29 7.12
CA TYR A 313 -3.29 -9.06 5.99
C TYR A 313 -2.67 -10.38 6.44
N GLY A 314 -2.69 -11.38 5.56
CA GLY A 314 -2.23 -12.71 5.89
C GLY A 314 -2.14 -13.64 4.69
N GLU A 315 -1.92 -14.90 5.00
CA GLU A 315 -1.73 -15.99 4.04
C GLU A 315 -2.42 -17.25 4.56
N VAL A 316 -3.30 -17.85 3.73
CA VAL A 316 -4.03 -19.06 4.07
C VAL A 316 -3.76 -20.18 3.07
N THR A 317 -3.89 -21.42 3.52
CA THR A 317 -3.83 -22.61 2.69
C THR A 317 -4.79 -23.68 3.21
N ALA A 318 -4.92 -24.77 2.47
CA ALA A 318 -5.59 -25.97 2.94
C ALA A 318 -4.79 -27.22 2.57
N GLU A 319 -4.93 -28.28 3.36
CA GLU A 319 -4.37 -29.60 3.10
C GLU A 319 -5.49 -30.65 3.14
N ALA A 320 -5.48 -31.57 2.20
CA ALA A 320 -6.38 -32.72 2.15
C ALA A 320 -5.59 -34.01 2.31
N GLU A 321 -5.95 -34.83 3.30
CA GLU A 321 -5.50 -36.21 3.43
C GLU A 321 -6.51 -37.10 2.69
N LEU A 322 -6.08 -37.81 1.66
CA LEU A 322 -6.91 -38.66 0.82
C LEU A 322 -7.14 -40.05 1.47
N GLU A 323 -8.05 -40.83 0.91
CA GLU A 323 -8.35 -42.21 1.36
C GLU A 323 -7.13 -43.13 1.37
N ASP A 324 -6.15 -42.88 0.51
CA ASP A 324 -4.91 -43.65 0.41
C ASP A 324 -3.80 -43.19 1.38
N GLY A 325 -4.10 -42.19 2.21
CA GLY A 325 -3.17 -41.59 3.17
C GLY A 325 -2.22 -40.55 2.58
N SER A 326 -2.28 -40.27 1.28
CA SER A 326 -1.52 -39.18 0.67
C SER A 326 -2.08 -37.82 1.09
N VAL A 327 -1.20 -36.82 1.20
CA VAL A 327 -1.58 -35.45 1.54
C VAL A 327 -1.28 -34.54 0.36
N ILE A 328 -2.28 -33.75 -0.05
CA ILE A 328 -2.14 -32.74 -1.09
C ILE A 328 -2.41 -31.35 -0.50
N THR A 329 -1.60 -30.37 -0.90
CA THR A 329 -1.75 -28.97 -0.49
C THR A 329 -2.52 -28.19 -1.56
N ALA A 330 -3.34 -27.25 -1.11
CA ALA A 330 -4.18 -26.44 -1.96
C ALA A 330 -3.36 -25.50 -2.86
N ARG A 331 -3.92 -25.20 -4.01
CA ARG A 331 -3.48 -24.13 -4.91
C ARG A 331 -4.60 -23.11 -5.04
N PHE A 332 -4.25 -21.83 -5.05
CA PHE A 332 -5.21 -20.76 -5.27
C PHE A 332 -5.77 -20.82 -6.69
N ARG A 333 -7.09 -20.60 -6.85
CA ARG A 333 -7.80 -20.79 -8.13
C ARG A 333 -7.21 -20.00 -9.31
N ASP A 334 -6.80 -18.75 -9.11
CA ASP A 334 -6.47 -17.83 -10.21
C ASP A 334 -5.03 -17.97 -10.67
N THR A 335 -4.10 -18.08 -9.72
CA THR A 335 -2.66 -18.06 -10.02
C THR A 335 -2.01 -19.44 -9.88
N GLY A 336 -2.69 -20.39 -9.22
CA GLY A 336 -2.07 -21.63 -8.78
C GLY A 336 -1.07 -21.46 -7.64
N ASP A 337 -0.95 -20.25 -7.09
CA ASP A 337 -0.05 -19.94 -5.98
C ASP A 337 -0.45 -20.69 -4.71
N ASN A 338 0.53 -20.89 -3.84
CA ASN A 338 0.33 -21.30 -2.47
C ASN A 338 1.41 -20.62 -1.62
N PRO A 339 1.04 -19.89 -0.55
CA PRO A 339 -0.32 -19.69 -0.03
C PRO A 339 -1.18 -18.67 -0.79
N MET A 340 -2.49 -18.69 -0.52
CA MET A 340 -3.44 -17.66 -0.94
C MET A 340 -3.32 -16.44 -0.01
N ARG A 341 -3.05 -15.26 -0.58
CA ARG A 341 -2.91 -14.01 0.16
C ARG A 341 -4.29 -13.43 0.51
N ILE A 342 -4.53 -13.08 1.77
CA ILE A 342 -5.78 -12.44 2.25
C ILE A 342 -5.49 -11.03 2.80
N PRO A 343 -6.14 -9.94 2.34
CA PRO A 343 -7.07 -9.90 1.20
C PRO A 343 -6.35 -10.22 -0.12
N LYS A 344 -7.12 -10.30 -1.21
CA LYS A 344 -6.55 -10.41 -2.57
C LYS A 344 -5.63 -9.21 -2.82
N ARG A 345 -4.35 -9.50 -3.08
CA ARG A 345 -3.31 -8.48 -3.23
C ARG A 345 -2.07 -9.00 -3.95
N ALA A 346 -1.30 -8.04 -4.47
CA ALA A 346 0.05 -8.25 -4.98
C ALA A 346 1.01 -8.72 -3.85
N ARG A 347 2.15 -9.31 -4.23
CA ARG A 347 3.10 -9.90 -3.25
C ARG A 347 3.73 -8.86 -2.32
N ASP A 348 3.94 -7.66 -2.82
CA ASP A 348 4.61 -6.52 -2.18
C ASP A 348 3.65 -5.48 -1.57
N SER A 349 2.34 -5.71 -1.71
CA SER A 349 1.30 -4.87 -1.11
C SER A 349 0.59 -5.58 0.06
N TYR A 350 0.06 -4.78 0.99
CA TYR A 350 -0.81 -5.20 2.10
C TYR A 350 -2.24 -4.67 1.95
N VAL A 351 -2.52 -3.93 0.88
CA VAL A 351 -3.82 -3.32 0.58
C VAL A 351 -4.61 -4.23 -0.35
N ALA A 352 -5.93 -4.29 -0.18
CA ALA A 352 -6.81 -5.05 -1.07
C ALA A 352 -6.79 -4.48 -2.50
N GLU A 353 -6.60 -5.35 -3.50
CA GLU A 353 -6.54 -4.98 -4.92
C GLU A 353 -7.76 -4.16 -5.37
N LYS A 354 -8.96 -4.52 -4.90
CA LYS A 354 -10.18 -3.79 -5.24
C LYS A 354 -10.16 -2.35 -4.75
N TRP A 355 -9.68 -2.13 -3.52
CA TRP A 355 -9.59 -0.80 -2.94
C TRP A 355 -8.54 0.04 -3.66
N LEU A 356 -7.36 -0.54 -3.95
CA LEU A 356 -6.35 0.14 -4.78
C LEU A 356 -6.90 0.54 -6.14
N ALA A 357 -7.65 -0.35 -6.80
CA ALA A 357 -8.23 -0.06 -8.12
C ALA A 357 -9.25 1.09 -8.07
N ASP A 358 -10.00 1.22 -6.97
CA ASP A 358 -11.02 2.25 -6.82
C ASP A 358 -10.46 3.61 -6.37
N HIS A 359 -9.40 3.62 -5.55
CA HIS A 359 -8.96 4.80 -4.80
C HIS A 359 -7.49 5.18 -5.03
N ALA A 360 -6.62 4.23 -5.37
CA ALA A 360 -5.16 4.41 -5.30
C ALA A 360 -4.43 3.75 -6.49
N ALA A 361 -5.03 3.80 -7.68
CA ALA A 361 -4.57 3.03 -8.82
C ALA A 361 -3.13 3.41 -9.21
N GLY A 362 -2.21 2.45 -9.11
CA GLY A 362 -0.79 2.64 -9.44
C GLY A 362 0.06 3.25 -8.33
N MET A 363 -0.51 3.46 -7.13
CA MET A 363 0.21 3.97 -5.96
C MET A 363 0.80 2.82 -5.14
N ALA A 364 1.93 3.08 -4.49
CA ALA A 364 2.50 2.17 -3.51
C ALA A 364 1.82 2.36 -2.14
N ASP A 365 1.76 1.32 -1.31
CA ASP A 365 1.23 1.38 0.05
C ASP A 365 1.84 2.49 0.93
N SER A 366 3.05 2.97 0.59
CA SER A 366 3.81 3.99 1.30
C SER A 366 3.80 5.37 0.65
N ALA A 367 2.96 5.60 -0.37
CA ALA A 367 2.77 6.91 -0.98
C ALA A 367 1.92 7.83 -0.09
N ASP A 368 2.20 9.13 -0.13
CA ASP A 368 1.57 10.26 0.58
C ASP A 368 1.81 11.49 -0.32
N ASP A 369 1.31 11.40 -1.55
CA ASP A 369 1.69 12.25 -2.70
C ASP A 369 0.48 13.02 -3.29
N GLU A 370 -0.67 13.00 -2.61
CA GLU A 370 -1.87 13.75 -2.96
C GLU A 370 -1.60 15.25 -2.99
N ASN A 371 -2.36 15.98 -3.82
CA ASN A 371 -2.17 17.41 -3.99
C ASN A 371 -3.51 18.12 -4.00
N LEU A 372 -3.54 19.31 -3.39
CA LEU A 372 -4.70 20.17 -3.46
C LEU A 372 -4.98 20.60 -4.90
N ALA A 373 -6.28 20.60 -5.26
CA ALA A 373 -6.72 20.89 -6.62
C ALA A 373 -6.32 22.31 -7.08
N GLY A 374 -6.04 22.44 -8.38
CA GLY A 374 -5.74 23.73 -9.00
C GLY A 374 -4.38 24.33 -8.64
N GLY A 375 -3.48 23.53 -8.07
CA GLY A 375 -2.16 24.00 -7.60
C GLY A 375 -2.22 24.76 -6.29
N ALA A 376 -3.33 24.65 -5.55
CA ALA A 376 -3.45 25.16 -4.18
C ALA A 376 -2.48 24.46 -3.23
N GLY A 377 -2.33 25.00 -2.02
CA GLY A 377 -1.34 24.52 -1.04
C GLY A 377 0.02 25.20 -1.18
N ASP A 378 0.88 24.96 -0.21
CA ASP A 378 2.21 25.58 -0.11
C ASP A 378 3.27 24.95 -1.04
N GLY A 379 2.87 23.98 -1.86
CA GLY A 379 3.73 23.25 -2.78
C GLY A 379 4.23 21.92 -2.23
N HIS A 380 3.89 21.56 -0.99
CA HIS A 380 4.11 20.22 -0.46
C HIS A 380 2.92 19.31 -0.77
N SER A 381 3.23 18.06 -1.13
CA SER A 381 2.24 17.01 -1.36
C SER A 381 1.98 16.23 -0.08
N GLY A 382 0.86 15.52 -0.05
CA GLY A 382 0.47 14.67 1.06
C GLY A 382 -0.31 15.41 2.14
N ASP A 383 -1.01 14.65 2.96
CA ASP A 383 -1.55 15.08 4.23
C ASP A 383 -0.87 14.42 5.44
N GLY A 384 0.10 13.54 5.21
CA GLY A 384 0.85 12.84 6.25
C GLY A 384 0.35 11.41 6.48
N LEU A 385 -0.66 10.96 5.74
CA LEU A 385 -1.20 9.60 5.78
C LEU A 385 -0.77 8.82 4.55
N THR A 386 -0.17 7.65 4.75
CA THR A 386 0.15 6.77 3.63
C THR A 386 -1.08 6.02 3.12
N VAL A 387 -1.06 5.59 1.86
CA VAL A 387 -2.08 4.73 1.24
C VAL A 387 -2.52 3.57 2.15
N TYR A 388 -1.59 2.93 2.88
CA TYR A 388 -1.94 1.88 3.83
C TYR A 388 -2.71 2.40 5.07
N GLU A 389 -2.32 3.55 5.62
CA GLU A 389 -2.98 4.16 6.78
C GLU A 389 -4.40 4.59 6.43
N GLU A 390 -4.57 5.17 5.24
CA GLU A 390 -5.88 5.53 4.71
C GLU A 390 -6.77 4.31 4.48
N TYR A 391 -6.22 3.27 3.85
CA TYR A 391 -6.90 1.99 3.66
C TYR A 391 -7.31 1.37 4.99
N ARG A 392 -6.41 1.31 5.98
CA ARG A 392 -6.70 0.76 7.32
C ARG A 392 -7.78 1.57 8.03
N GLY A 393 -7.79 2.89 7.79
CA GLY A 393 -8.85 3.79 8.18
C GLY A 393 -8.92 4.08 9.68
N PHE A 394 -9.94 4.82 10.06
CA PHE A 394 -10.13 5.44 11.35
C PHE A 394 -11.49 5.10 11.95
N PHE A 395 -11.64 5.32 13.24
CA PHE A 395 -12.91 5.27 13.94
C PHE A 395 -13.30 6.65 14.45
N ALA A 396 -14.53 7.06 14.17
CA ALA A 396 -15.15 8.24 14.75
C ALA A 396 -16.52 7.88 15.32
N LYS A 397 -16.76 8.20 16.59
CA LYS A 397 -18.01 7.87 17.32
C LYS A 397 -18.37 6.38 17.20
N GLY A 398 -17.35 5.53 17.22
CA GLY A 398 -17.45 4.09 17.09
C GLY A 398 -17.86 3.55 15.73
N THR A 399 -17.84 4.39 14.69
CA THR A 399 -18.03 4.00 13.30
C THR A 399 -16.70 4.07 12.56
N TRP A 400 -16.37 3.01 11.84
CA TRP A 400 -15.19 2.96 10.99
C TRP A 400 -15.42 3.72 9.67
N PHE A 401 -14.37 4.38 9.17
CA PHE A 401 -14.31 4.97 7.82
C PHE A 401 -12.86 4.96 7.32
N ASP A 402 -12.67 4.93 6.00
CA ASP A 402 -11.39 5.15 5.34
C ASP A 402 -11.29 6.55 4.74
N THR A 403 -10.07 6.92 4.37
CA THR A 403 -9.77 8.09 3.54
C THR A 403 -9.22 7.69 2.18
N HIS A 404 -8.83 8.64 1.32
CA HIS A 404 -8.42 8.33 -0.04
C HIS A 404 -7.18 9.13 -0.47
N PRO A 405 -6.22 8.51 -1.17
CA PRO A 405 -4.94 9.14 -1.53
C PRO A 405 -5.06 10.08 -2.75
N THR A 406 -6.28 10.52 -3.02
CA THR A 406 -6.63 11.52 -4.02
C THR A 406 -7.20 12.78 -3.39
N ASP A 407 -7.59 12.70 -2.11
CA ASP A 407 -8.07 13.79 -1.30
C ASP A 407 -6.94 14.19 -0.33
N VAL A 408 -6.87 15.48 0.04
CA VAL A 408 -5.96 15.94 1.09
C VAL A 408 -6.81 16.14 2.35
N ASP A 409 -6.62 15.30 3.34
CA ASP A 409 -7.49 15.20 4.50
C ASP A 409 -7.09 16.14 5.64
N PHE A 410 -8.11 16.60 6.36
CA PHE A 410 -7.97 17.41 7.55
C PHE A 410 -8.85 16.86 8.66
N MET A 411 -8.21 16.38 9.73
CA MET A 411 -8.89 15.74 10.85
C MET A 411 -9.26 16.77 11.93
N LEU A 412 -10.55 16.87 12.26
CA LEU A 412 -11.09 17.85 13.20
C LEU A 412 -11.92 17.17 14.31
N VAL A 413 -11.51 17.37 15.56
CA VAL A 413 -12.35 17.06 16.72
C VAL A 413 -13.20 18.27 17.06
N ASN A 414 -14.50 18.20 16.77
CA ASN A 414 -15.44 19.25 17.11
C ASN A 414 -16.03 19.07 18.52
N ASP A 415 -15.29 19.52 19.54
CA ASP A 415 -15.67 19.50 20.96
C ASP A 415 -16.44 20.78 21.37
N THR A 416 -17.40 21.18 20.55
CA THR A 416 -18.27 22.34 20.84
C THR A 416 -19.57 21.94 21.53
N ASN A 417 -19.77 20.64 21.79
CA ASN A 417 -20.93 20.07 22.46
C ASN A 417 -22.28 20.50 21.81
N GLY A 418 -22.26 20.69 20.48
CA GLY A 418 -23.44 21.11 19.71
C GLY A 418 -23.81 22.59 19.86
N TRP A 419 -23.00 23.40 20.56
CA TRP A 419 -23.24 24.84 20.68
C TRP A 419 -23.29 25.49 19.31
N ARG A 420 -24.43 26.10 18.98
CA ARG A 420 -24.69 26.76 17.67
C ARG A 420 -24.26 25.90 16.47
N LYS A 421 -24.58 24.62 16.54
CA LYS A 421 -24.17 23.61 15.56
C LYS A 421 -24.28 24.09 14.10
N ALA A 422 -25.41 24.70 13.71
CA ALA A 422 -25.62 25.16 12.34
C ALA A 422 -24.59 26.22 11.87
N ASP A 423 -24.25 27.19 12.72
CA ASP A 423 -23.26 28.23 12.38
C ASP A 423 -21.85 27.62 12.33
N ILE A 424 -21.53 26.71 13.26
CA ILE A 424 -20.23 26.03 13.31
C ILE A 424 -20.03 25.10 12.10
N ASP A 425 -21.02 24.27 11.79
CA ASP A 425 -20.99 23.41 10.62
C ASP A 425 -20.83 24.24 9.34
N SER A 426 -21.54 25.37 9.24
CA SER A 426 -21.39 26.30 8.09
C SER A 426 -19.99 26.91 8.01
N GLY A 427 -19.35 27.16 9.16
CA GLY A 427 -17.97 27.64 9.22
C GLY A 427 -16.96 26.59 8.79
N ILE A 428 -17.13 25.35 9.23
CA ILE A 428 -16.32 24.20 8.79
C ILE A 428 -16.46 23.99 7.28
N LEU A 429 -17.69 24.04 6.75
CA LEU A 429 -17.95 23.93 5.31
C LEU A 429 -17.33 25.08 4.51
N ARG A 430 -17.39 26.31 5.05
CA ARG A 430 -16.74 27.47 4.42
C ARG A 430 -15.23 27.30 4.39
N PHE A 431 -14.63 26.77 5.46
CA PHE A 431 -13.20 26.44 5.49
C PHE A 431 -12.85 25.38 4.43
N ALA A 432 -13.54 24.23 4.43
CA ALA A 432 -13.33 23.15 3.46
C ALA A 432 -13.43 23.65 2.02
N SER A 433 -14.45 24.47 1.72
CA SER A 433 -14.62 25.05 0.38
C SER A 433 -13.55 26.08 0.02
N ALA A 434 -12.97 26.79 0.99
CA ALA A 434 -11.94 27.79 0.74
C ALA A 434 -10.54 27.18 0.60
N SER A 435 -10.28 26.07 1.31
CA SER A 435 -9.00 25.37 1.34
C SER A 435 -8.88 24.25 0.31
N ASN A 436 -10.01 23.75 -0.21
CA ASN A 436 -10.11 22.50 -0.98
C ASN A 436 -9.69 21.24 -0.20
N LEU A 437 -9.66 21.31 1.13
CA LEU A 437 -9.38 20.15 1.98
C LEU A 437 -10.64 19.28 2.17
N LYS A 438 -10.43 17.98 2.29
CA LYS A 438 -11.46 17.05 2.77
C LYS A 438 -11.47 17.07 4.30
N VAL A 439 -12.44 17.75 4.88
CA VAL A 439 -12.54 17.92 6.34
C VAL A 439 -13.36 16.79 6.95
N HIS A 440 -12.74 16.02 7.85
CA HIS A 440 -13.39 14.99 8.68
C HIS A 440 -13.67 15.57 10.07
N ALA A 441 -14.91 16.00 10.30
CA ALA A 441 -15.38 16.60 11.56
C ALA A 441 -16.19 15.62 12.43
N GLU A 442 -16.12 14.33 12.12
CA GLU A 442 -16.88 13.27 12.75
C GLU A 442 -16.31 12.86 14.11
N PHE A 443 -15.01 13.08 14.34
CA PHE A 443 -14.32 12.72 15.57
C PHE A 443 -14.95 13.38 16.81
N ALA A 444 -14.97 12.63 17.91
CA ALA A 444 -15.40 13.03 19.24
C ALA A 444 -14.24 12.95 20.25
N THR A 445 -14.47 13.50 21.44
CA THR A 445 -13.49 13.54 22.55
C THR A 445 -13.00 12.19 23.06
N ASN A 446 -13.65 11.09 22.67
CA ASN A 446 -13.29 9.73 23.07
C ASN A 446 -12.61 8.94 21.94
N ASP A 447 -12.48 9.53 20.75
CA ASP A 447 -11.84 8.90 19.59
C ASP A 447 -10.33 9.19 19.54
N LEU A 448 -9.86 10.15 20.34
CA LEU A 448 -8.46 10.58 20.51
C LEU A 448 -8.23 10.98 21.97
N GLU A 449 -6.96 11.05 22.41
CA GLU A 449 -6.65 11.72 23.67
C GLU A 449 -6.79 13.24 23.49
N MET A 450 -7.28 13.94 24.52
CA MET A 450 -7.67 15.34 24.40
C MET A 450 -6.73 16.25 25.21
N PRO A 451 -6.34 17.42 24.65
CA PRO A 451 -5.60 18.42 25.41
C PRO A 451 -6.48 18.98 26.53
N ILE A 452 -5.90 19.12 27.71
CA ILE A 452 -6.59 19.57 28.94
C ILE A 452 -7.08 21.02 28.78
N ASP A 453 -6.29 21.90 28.17
CA ASP A 453 -6.65 23.29 27.89
C ASP A 453 -5.71 23.90 26.82
N ASN A 454 -5.78 25.22 26.61
CA ASN A 454 -4.97 25.93 25.60
C ASN A 454 -3.46 25.98 25.93
N THR A 455 -3.05 25.57 27.12
CA THR A 455 -1.64 25.47 27.54
C THR A 455 -1.08 24.06 27.37
N ASP A 456 -1.93 23.08 27.06
CA ASP A 456 -1.54 21.70 26.83
C ASP A 456 -1.10 21.50 25.37
N PHE A 457 0.19 21.69 25.13
CA PHE A 457 0.85 21.49 23.84
C PHE A 457 1.42 20.07 23.67
N ASP A 458 0.95 19.10 24.46
CA ASP A 458 1.37 17.71 24.32
C ASP A 458 0.81 17.13 23.02
N GLU A 459 1.67 17.07 22.01
CA GLU A 459 1.31 16.65 20.65
C GLU A 459 0.87 15.18 20.58
N VAL A 460 1.38 14.32 21.48
CA VAL A 460 1.09 12.88 21.45
C VAL A 460 -0.39 12.55 21.64
N LYS A 461 -1.17 13.48 22.22
CA LYS A 461 -2.59 13.26 22.53
C LYS A 461 -3.46 13.20 21.28
N ARG A 462 -3.08 13.94 20.23
CA ARG A 462 -3.94 14.19 19.06
C ARG A 462 -3.50 13.41 17.82
N ILE A 463 -2.61 12.43 17.98
CA ILE A 463 -2.12 11.61 16.86
C ILE A 463 -3.28 10.76 16.32
N VAL A 464 -3.62 10.92 15.04
CA VAL A 464 -4.71 10.17 14.38
C VAL A 464 -4.24 8.82 13.85
N ASN A 465 -2.97 8.72 13.47
CA ASN A 465 -2.34 7.48 13.02
C ASN A 465 -1.52 6.84 14.14
N LEU A 466 -2.08 6.81 15.36
CA LEU A 466 -1.43 6.34 16.59
C LEU A 466 -0.83 4.93 16.47
N HIS A 467 -1.46 4.08 15.67
CA HIS A 467 -1.04 2.69 15.51
C HIS A 467 -0.52 2.37 14.11
N PRO A 468 0.64 2.90 13.68
CA PRO A 468 1.08 2.75 12.31
C PRO A 468 1.68 1.36 12.01
N LEU A 469 1.65 0.98 10.74
CA LEU A 469 2.52 -0.07 10.22
C LEU A 469 3.82 0.57 9.69
N THR A 470 4.94 0.37 10.37
CA THR A 470 6.20 1.02 9.98
C THR A 470 6.97 0.27 8.89
N GLU A 471 6.64 -1.00 8.64
CA GLU A 471 7.33 -1.83 7.64
C GLU A 471 7.15 -1.26 6.22
N GLY A 472 8.25 -1.14 5.48
CA GLY A 472 8.24 -0.67 4.10
C GLY A 472 7.91 0.82 3.94
N GLY A 473 7.98 1.61 5.02
CA GLY A 473 7.74 3.05 4.98
C GLY A 473 6.26 3.44 4.89
N ARG A 474 5.34 2.55 5.30
CA ARG A 474 3.88 2.75 5.38
C ARG A 474 3.45 3.63 6.57
N HIS A 475 4.34 4.52 6.95
CA HIS A 475 4.18 5.56 7.94
C HIS A 475 5.28 6.60 7.71
N LYS A 476 4.88 7.86 7.53
CA LYS A 476 5.81 8.98 7.27
C LYS A 476 6.06 9.81 8.51
N VAL A 477 5.00 10.12 9.23
CA VAL A 477 4.98 11.05 10.36
C VAL A 477 3.78 10.75 11.25
N ASP A 478 3.90 11.07 12.54
CA ASP A 478 2.73 11.18 13.41
C ASP A 478 1.89 12.38 12.96
N GLN A 479 0.70 12.11 12.45
CA GLN A 479 -0.23 13.10 11.92
C GLN A 479 -1.28 13.45 12.98
N HIS A 480 -1.65 14.72 13.09
CA HIS A 480 -2.46 15.21 14.20
C HIS A 480 -3.84 15.73 13.80
N ALA A 481 -4.86 15.46 14.62
CA ALA A 481 -6.14 16.13 14.53
C ALA A 481 -6.11 17.50 15.22
N VAL A 482 -6.84 18.47 14.67
CA VAL A 482 -7.07 19.77 15.32
C VAL A 482 -8.28 19.66 16.24
N VAL A 483 -8.16 20.19 17.45
CA VAL A 483 -9.26 20.21 18.43
C VAL A 483 -9.90 21.59 18.47
N MET A 484 -11.21 21.67 18.24
CA MET A 484 -11.97 22.92 18.34
C MET A 484 -12.98 22.84 19.49
N ARG A 485 -13.00 23.86 20.34
CA ARG A 485 -13.87 23.94 21.52
C ARG A 485 -14.39 25.34 21.78
N ILE A 486 -15.41 25.45 22.64
CA ILE A 486 -15.92 26.74 23.12
C ILE A 486 -15.04 27.25 24.26
N ALA A 487 -14.83 28.57 24.30
CA ALA A 487 -14.13 29.22 25.39
C ALA A 487 -14.76 28.90 26.75
N ARG A 488 -13.93 28.43 27.69
CA ARG A 488 -14.36 28.11 29.06
C ARG A 488 -14.80 29.37 29.81
N ASN A 489 -14.11 30.47 29.57
CA ASN A 489 -14.49 31.77 30.08
C ASN A 489 -15.45 32.44 29.10
N SER A 490 -16.72 32.62 29.49
CA SER A 490 -17.72 33.31 28.67
C SER A 490 -17.41 34.80 28.45
N GLN A 491 -16.46 35.38 29.19
CA GLN A 491 -15.96 36.72 28.98
C GLN A 491 -14.87 36.80 27.90
N THR A 492 -14.37 35.67 27.40
CA THR A 492 -13.43 35.66 26.27
C THR A 492 -14.14 36.24 25.04
N THR A 493 -13.66 37.39 24.57
CA THR A 493 -14.28 38.14 23.48
C THR A 493 -13.71 37.82 22.09
N ILE A 494 -12.61 37.06 22.03
CA ILE A 494 -11.85 36.78 20.82
C ILE A 494 -11.67 35.27 20.69
N SER A 495 -11.95 34.72 19.51
CA SER A 495 -11.58 33.34 19.20
C SER A 495 -10.10 33.27 18.86
N GLN A 496 -9.45 32.14 19.13
CA GLN A 496 -8.02 32.00 18.92
C GLN A 496 -7.63 30.56 18.58
N THR A 497 -6.72 30.43 17.63
CA THR A 497 -5.98 29.22 17.32
C THR A 497 -4.64 29.23 18.06
N TYR A 498 -4.51 28.39 19.09
CA TYR A 498 -3.32 28.36 19.93
C TYR A 498 -2.19 27.56 19.27
N GLY A 499 -1.03 28.20 19.11
CA GLY A 499 0.12 27.66 18.36
C GLY A 499 0.12 28.01 16.87
N GLY A 500 -0.96 28.60 16.35
CA GLY A 500 -1.08 29.01 14.96
C GLY A 500 -0.45 30.39 14.65
N PRO A 501 -0.24 30.71 13.35
CA PRO A 501 -0.47 29.84 12.20
C PRO A 501 0.62 28.75 12.07
N ASN A 502 0.20 27.49 11.91
CA ASN A 502 1.11 26.34 11.79
C ASN A 502 0.37 25.09 11.28
N THR A 503 1.05 23.94 11.13
CA THR A 503 0.41 22.64 10.83
C THR A 503 -0.27 22.04 12.06
N PRO A 504 -1.19 21.07 11.90
CA PRO A 504 -1.96 20.48 13.00
C PRO A 504 -1.14 20.02 14.21
N ARG A 505 0.07 19.49 14.04
CA ARG A 505 0.97 19.12 15.14
C ARG A 505 1.18 20.23 16.15
N LYS A 506 1.39 21.47 15.67
CA LYS A 506 1.71 22.62 16.54
C LYS A 506 0.49 23.34 17.10
N ILE A 507 -0.72 22.93 16.71
CA ILE A 507 -1.96 23.54 17.18
C ILE A 507 -2.48 22.79 18.41
N SER A 508 -2.39 23.38 19.60
CA SER A 508 -2.95 22.73 20.80
C SER A 508 -4.48 22.64 20.72
N GLN A 509 -5.13 23.74 20.37
CA GLN A 509 -6.58 23.82 20.16
C GLN A 509 -6.99 25.12 19.46
N ILE A 510 -8.21 25.12 18.93
CA ILE A 510 -8.99 26.30 18.57
C ILE A 510 -10.00 26.56 19.68
N GLU A 511 -10.01 27.77 20.22
CA GLU A 511 -10.99 28.23 21.19
C GLU A 511 -11.92 29.27 20.56
N LEU A 512 -13.22 28.98 20.55
CA LEU A 512 -14.23 29.88 20.01
C LEU A 512 -14.85 30.75 21.12
N SER A 513 -14.79 32.07 20.94
CA SER A 513 -15.55 33.01 21.77
C SER A 513 -17.05 32.78 21.62
N GLN A 514 -17.79 32.98 22.71
CA GLN A 514 -19.25 32.88 22.71
C GLN A 514 -19.95 34.14 22.18
N VAL A 515 -19.19 35.23 21.96
CA VAL A 515 -19.70 36.54 21.53
C VAL A 515 -20.15 36.57 20.05
N PRO A 516 -19.35 36.16 19.05
CA PRO A 516 -19.76 36.21 17.65
C PRO A 516 -20.95 35.30 17.37
N THR A 517 -21.90 35.73 16.53
CA THR A 517 -23.14 35.00 16.19
C THR A 517 -23.42 35.05 14.69
N GLY A 518 -24.17 34.08 14.14
CA GLY A 518 -24.57 34.11 12.72
C GLY A 518 -23.35 34.15 11.79
N ASP A 519 -23.41 34.94 10.70
CA ASP A 519 -22.34 35.03 9.70
C ASP A 519 -20.96 35.39 10.28
N LYS A 520 -20.93 36.15 11.39
CA LYS A 520 -19.68 36.46 12.08
C LYS A 520 -19.06 35.20 12.67
N LEU A 521 -19.85 34.33 13.30
CA LEU A 521 -19.38 33.06 13.84
C LEU A 521 -18.94 32.11 12.72
N VAL A 522 -19.70 32.03 11.63
CA VAL A 522 -19.34 31.25 10.44
C VAL A 522 -17.97 31.65 9.90
N TRP A 523 -17.75 32.97 9.74
CA TRP A 523 -16.45 33.51 9.32
C TRP A 523 -15.36 33.21 10.34
N THR A 524 -15.62 33.43 11.63
CA THR A 524 -14.64 33.19 12.70
C THR A 524 -14.19 31.74 12.75
N VAL A 525 -15.10 30.76 12.65
CA VAL A 525 -14.73 29.34 12.60
C VAL A 525 -13.82 29.06 11.41
N ALA A 526 -14.17 29.54 10.22
CA ALA A 526 -13.34 29.32 9.04
C ALA A 526 -11.97 30.03 9.13
N HIS A 527 -11.93 31.19 9.78
CA HIS A 527 -10.73 31.97 10.03
C HIS A 527 -9.75 31.22 10.93
N GLU A 528 -10.22 30.75 12.08
CA GLU A 528 -9.40 30.00 13.03
C GLU A 528 -8.91 28.66 12.42
N LEU A 529 -9.78 27.94 11.71
CA LEU A 529 -9.36 26.72 11.01
C LEU A 529 -8.25 27.01 9.98
N GLY A 530 -8.27 28.15 9.29
CA GLY A 530 -7.18 28.49 8.39
C GLY A 530 -5.83 28.72 9.10
N HIS A 531 -5.83 29.22 10.34
CA HIS A 531 -4.60 29.29 11.14
C HIS A 531 -4.07 27.90 11.51
N SER A 532 -4.92 26.88 11.57
CA SER A 532 -4.49 25.51 11.84
C SER A 532 -3.87 24.77 10.65
N VAL A 533 -3.80 25.44 9.49
CA VAL A 533 -3.18 24.93 8.25
C VAL A 533 -2.16 25.94 7.69
N ASN A 534 -1.44 26.61 8.59
CA ASN A 534 -0.33 27.53 8.29
C ASN A 534 -0.69 28.81 7.52
N ILE A 535 -1.94 29.28 7.58
CA ILE A 535 -2.34 30.53 6.91
C ILE A 535 -2.32 31.70 7.89
N PRO A 536 -1.46 32.73 7.71
CA PRO A 536 -1.45 33.90 8.57
C PRO A 536 -2.52 34.93 8.19
N HIS A 537 -2.76 35.88 9.09
CA HIS A 537 -3.49 37.11 8.76
C HIS A 537 -2.84 37.85 7.57
N HIS A 538 -3.65 38.66 6.87
CA HIS A 538 -3.15 39.57 5.84
C HIS A 538 -2.22 40.66 6.37
N GLY A 539 -2.31 41.02 7.65
CA GLY A 539 -1.47 42.01 8.31
C GLY A 539 -1.74 42.03 9.81
N GLU A 540 -0.90 42.74 10.57
CA GLU A 540 -1.00 42.80 12.04
C GLU A 540 -1.28 44.22 12.54
N GLY A 541 -2.10 44.33 13.58
CA GLY A 541 -2.48 45.59 14.20
C GLY A 541 -3.17 46.56 13.23
N GLY A 542 -2.98 47.86 13.46
CA GLY A 542 -3.63 48.90 12.64
C GLY A 542 -5.12 49.07 12.90
N MET A 543 -5.57 48.59 14.06
CA MET A 543 -6.90 48.78 14.63
C MET A 543 -6.74 49.56 15.93
N GLU A 544 -7.51 50.64 16.09
CA GLU A 544 -7.61 51.35 17.36
C GLU A 544 -9.08 51.53 17.72
N ASP A 545 -9.46 51.11 18.93
CA ASP A 545 -10.75 51.48 19.47
C ASP A 545 -10.73 52.95 19.89
N ARG A 546 -11.71 53.68 19.38
CA ARG A 546 -11.88 55.11 19.55
C ARG A 546 -13.33 55.41 19.88
N TYR A 547 -13.55 56.56 20.48
CA TYR A 547 -14.87 57.06 20.80
C TYR A 547 -15.05 58.43 20.16
N TRP A 548 -16.03 58.56 19.27
CA TRP A 548 -16.39 59.82 18.64
C TRP A 548 -17.50 60.46 19.46
N ALA A 549 -17.11 61.37 20.37
CA ALA A 549 -18.00 62.04 21.30
C ALA A 549 -18.71 63.23 20.62
N PHE A 550 -20.04 63.16 20.55
CA PHE A 550 -20.88 64.25 20.07
C PHE A 550 -20.93 65.38 21.10
N GLN A 551 -20.70 66.61 20.65
CA GLN A 551 -20.65 67.81 21.49
C GLN A 551 -21.96 68.61 21.38
N PRO A 552 -22.33 69.40 22.41
CA PRO A 552 -23.55 70.22 22.39
C PRO A 552 -23.62 71.24 21.23
N ASN A 553 -22.46 71.66 20.71
CA ASN A 553 -22.35 72.56 19.57
C ASN A 553 -22.50 71.85 18.20
N GLY A 554 -22.76 70.54 18.19
CA GLY A 554 -22.89 69.73 16.98
C GLY A 554 -21.59 69.17 16.41
N SER A 555 -20.43 69.43 17.02
CA SER A 555 -19.13 68.89 16.58
C SER A 555 -18.83 67.52 17.19
N TYR A 556 -17.78 66.86 16.68
CA TYR A 556 -17.29 65.59 17.20
C TYR A 556 -15.87 65.72 17.73
N HIS A 557 -15.59 65.05 18.83
CA HIS A 557 -14.25 64.90 19.39
C HIS A 557 -13.89 63.41 19.45
N GLU A 558 -12.71 63.04 18.96
CA GLU A 558 -12.19 61.68 19.09
C GLU A 558 -11.42 61.53 20.40
N THR A 559 -11.78 60.53 21.19
CA THR A 559 -11.13 60.17 22.44
C THR A 559 -10.75 58.68 22.45
N PRO A 560 -9.77 58.27 23.28
CA PRO A 560 -9.42 56.86 23.44
C PRO A 560 -10.54 56.02 24.08
N ASN A 561 -11.43 56.64 24.87
CA ASN A 561 -12.57 55.98 25.51
C ASN A 561 -13.66 57.00 25.89
N SER A 562 -14.81 56.50 26.34
CA SER A 562 -15.99 57.32 26.68
C SER A 562 -15.88 58.14 27.97
N THR A 563 -14.82 57.96 28.77
CA THR A 563 -14.67 58.63 30.08
C THR A 563 -13.80 59.87 30.03
N ILE A 564 -13.08 60.10 28.92
CA ILE A 564 -12.23 61.28 28.73
C ILE A 564 -13.07 62.42 28.09
N PRO A 565 -13.26 63.57 28.77
CA PRO A 565 -14.13 64.64 28.26
C PRO A 565 -13.51 65.43 27.09
N THR A 566 -12.18 65.43 26.98
CA THR A 566 -11.43 66.31 26.06
C THR A 566 -10.74 65.47 24.99
N GLY A 567 -11.40 65.33 23.84
CA GLY A 567 -10.82 64.69 22.64
C GLY A 567 -10.32 65.69 21.61
N ASN A 568 -9.67 65.18 20.57
CA ASN A 568 -9.27 65.98 19.41
C ASN A 568 -10.49 66.24 18.52
N PRO A 569 -10.75 67.48 18.07
CA PRO A 569 -11.85 67.75 17.17
C PRO A 569 -11.67 67.00 15.84
N VAL A 570 -12.73 66.33 15.37
CA VAL A 570 -12.75 65.58 14.12
C VAL A 570 -13.98 65.92 13.29
N ILE A 571 -13.82 65.89 11.97
CA ILE A 571 -14.93 65.95 11.01
C ILE A 571 -15.25 64.51 10.59
N LEU A 572 -16.52 64.11 10.75
CA LEU A 572 -16.97 62.80 10.28
C LEU A 572 -17.52 62.91 8.85
N LYS A 573 -17.14 61.97 8.00
CA LYS A 573 -17.68 61.81 6.64
C LYS A 573 -18.15 60.37 6.42
N LEU A 574 -19.09 60.16 5.52
CA LEU A 574 -19.40 58.82 5.01
C LEU A 574 -18.29 58.36 4.05
N GLU A 575 -17.83 57.13 4.21
CA GLU A 575 -16.71 56.59 3.45
C GLU A 575 -17.04 56.33 1.97
N ASP A 576 -18.30 56.07 1.62
CA ASP A 576 -18.76 55.73 0.28
C ASP A 576 -18.99 56.95 -0.63
N THR A 577 -19.41 58.07 -0.03
CA THR A 577 -19.81 59.31 -0.72
C THR A 577 -18.87 60.48 -0.44
N GLY A 578 -18.09 60.43 0.65
CA GLY A 578 -17.26 61.54 1.11
C GLY A 578 -18.06 62.71 1.71
N GLN A 579 -19.38 62.59 1.85
CA GLN A 579 -20.24 63.62 2.42
C GLN A 579 -20.09 63.71 3.93
N ILE A 580 -20.27 64.91 4.49
CA ILE A 580 -20.28 65.10 5.95
C ILE A 580 -21.36 64.21 6.57
N PHE A 581 -20.96 63.49 7.61
CA PHE A 581 -21.80 62.58 8.38
C PHE A 581 -21.98 63.13 9.79
N SER A 582 -23.21 63.07 10.32
CA SER A 582 -23.47 63.41 11.72
C SER A 582 -24.48 62.42 12.29
N PRO A 583 -24.05 61.42 13.07
CA PRO A 583 -24.97 60.46 13.68
C PRO A 583 -25.86 61.10 14.76
N GLY A 584 -25.60 62.35 15.17
CA GLY A 584 -26.34 63.05 16.22
C GLY A 584 -26.14 62.48 17.63
N VAL A 585 -25.33 61.44 17.78
CA VAL A 585 -24.99 60.77 19.03
C VAL A 585 -23.51 60.41 19.06
N SER A 586 -22.98 60.21 20.26
CA SER A 586 -21.63 59.68 20.45
C SER A 586 -21.58 58.20 20.07
N THR A 587 -20.49 57.74 19.47
CA THR A 587 -20.36 56.36 19.00
C THR A 587 -18.98 55.76 19.29
N ALA A 588 -18.95 54.48 19.67
CA ALA A 588 -17.72 53.71 19.74
C ALA A 588 -17.40 53.15 18.35
N VAL A 589 -16.15 53.26 17.94
CA VAL A 589 -15.70 52.84 16.61
C VAL A 589 -14.35 52.15 16.69
N SER A 590 -14.12 51.21 15.78
CA SER A 590 -12.81 50.63 15.57
C SER A 590 -12.26 51.24 14.29
N VAL A 591 -11.18 52.02 14.44
CA VAL A 591 -10.62 52.85 13.39
C VAL A 591 -9.37 52.19 12.82
N SER A 592 -9.31 52.09 11.50
CA SER A 592 -8.09 51.69 10.82
C SER A 592 -7.07 52.83 10.81
N THR A 593 -5.84 52.55 11.25
CA THR A 593 -4.80 53.56 11.45
C THR A 593 -3.58 53.41 10.56
N LYS A 594 -3.50 52.34 9.77
CA LYS A 594 -2.43 52.14 8.77
C LYS A 594 -2.89 51.23 7.64
N LEU A 595 -2.22 51.35 6.50
CA LEU A 595 -2.24 50.34 5.45
C LEU A 595 -1.53 49.06 5.93
N GLN A 596 -1.82 47.92 5.29
CA GLN A 596 -1.21 46.62 5.59
C GLN A 596 -1.47 46.14 7.05
N GLY A 597 -2.57 46.60 7.65
CA GLY A 597 -3.07 46.11 8.95
C GLY A 597 -4.03 44.93 8.83
N LEU A 598 -4.77 44.62 9.90
CA LEU A 598 -5.70 43.47 9.96
C LEU A 598 -6.80 43.49 8.87
N GLY A 599 -7.22 44.67 8.42
CA GLY A 599 -8.24 44.84 7.37
C GLY A 599 -7.71 44.79 5.93
N SER A 600 -6.39 44.61 5.72
CA SER A 600 -5.73 44.74 4.42
C SER A 600 -5.86 43.52 3.50
N GLY A 601 -5.53 43.70 2.22
CA GLY A 601 -5.55 42.64 1.19
C GLY A 601 -6.93 42.36 0.59
N ASP A 602 -7.07 41.20 -0.05
CA ASP A 602 -8.30 40.82 -0.76
C ASP A 602 -9.49 40.69 0.19
N GLU A 603 -10.56 41.40 -0.11
CA GLU A 603 -11.74 41.52 0.74
C GLU A 603 -12.61 40.27 0.77
N THR A 604 -12.45 39.41 -0.23
CA THR A 604 -13.12 38.11 -0.29
C THR A 604 -12.41 37.06 0.56
N CYS A 605 -11.20 37.36 1.05
CA CYS A 605 -10.40 36.44 1.84
C CYS A 605 -10.90 36.35 3.29
N ILE A 606 -11.01 35.13 3.81
CA ILE A 606 -11.38 34.88 5.21
C ILE A 606 -10.30 35.41 6.17
N MET A 607 -9.04 35.52 5.74
CA MET A 607 -7.92 36.01 6.58
C MET A 607 -7.87 37.53 6.78
N ARG A 608 -8.79 38.26 6.16
CA ARG A 608 -8.96 39.70 6.36
C ARG A 608 -10.00 39.95 7.45
N TYR A 609 -9.69 40.81 8.41
CA TYR A 609 -10.64 41.19 9.46
C TYR A 609 -11.69 42.20 8.96
N PRO A 610 -13.00 41.92 9.09
CA PRO A 610 -14.07 42.84 8.75
C PRO A 610 -14.60 43.62 9.95
N VAL A 611 -13.69 44.16 10.76
CA VAL A 611 -14.04 44.75 12.07
C VAL A 611 -13.96 46.27 12.11
N MET A 612 -13.50 46.91 11.03
CA MET A 612 -13.33 48.35 10.97
C MET A 612 -14.69 49.03 10.73
N THR A 613 -15.01 50.00 11.59
CA THR A 613 -16.19 50.86 11.42
C THR A 613 -15.82 52.30 11.09
N GLY A 614 -14.53 52.65 11.20
CA GLY A 614 -13.99 53.94 10.80
C GLY A 614 -12.61 53.86 10.15
N ILE A 615 -12.24 54.92 9.43
CA ILE A 615 -10.92 55.06 8.79
C ILE A 615 -10.30 56.40 9.15
N HIS A 616 -8.99 56.37 9.41
CA HIS A 616 -8.15 57.55 9.54
C HIS A 616 -7.07 57.52 8.45
N TRP A 617 -7.19 58.40 7.46
CA TRP A 617 -6.14 58.61 6.46
C TRP A 617 -5.16 59.68 6.92
N VAL A 618 -3.86 59.37 6.83
CA VAL A 618 -2.76 60.28 7.19
C VAL A 618 -2.80 61.59 6.38
N THR A 619 -3.37 61.56 5.18
CA THR A 619 -3.54 62.73 4.31
C THR A 619 -4.61 63.72 4.79
N GLU A 620 -5.53 63.27 5.65
CA GLU A 620 -6.60 64.10 6.24
C GLU A 620 -6.67 63.90 7.77
N PRO A 621 -5.66 64.35 8.54
CA PRO A 621 -5.51 64.00 9.96
C PRO A 621 -6.68 64.45 10.85
N GLY A 622 -7.41 65.49 10.44
CA GLY A 622 -8.59 66.01 11.15
C GLY A 622 -9.94 65.40 10.71
N VAL A 623 -9.92 64.43 9.80
CA VAL A 623 -11.14 63.81 9.23
C VAL A 623 -11.17 62.33 9.57
N ARG A 624 -12.37 61.81 9.82
CA ARG A 624 -12.64 60.38 9.96
C ARG A 624 -13.75 59.97 9.01
N TYR A 625 -13.60 58.80 8.41
CA TYR A 625 -14.57 58.25 7.48
C TYR A 625 -15.30 57.09 8.15
N PHE A 626 -16.62 57.18 8.27
CA PHE A 626 -17.48 56.13 8.79
C PHE A 626 -17.81 55.13 7.68
N ILE A 627 -17.59 53.85 7.95
CA ILE A 627 -17.83 52.76 7.00
C ILE A 627 -19.30 52.37 7.01
N ASN A 628 -20.01 52.67 5.93
CA ASN A 628 -21.40 52.27 5.72
C ASN A 628 -21.62 51.92 4.23
N PRO A 629 -22.10 50.72 3.87
CA PRO A 629 -22.41 49.58 4.76
C PRO A 629 -21.15 49.01 5.44
N ALA A 630 -21.38 48.22 6.50
CA ALA A 630 -20.34 47.47 7.18
C ALA A 630 -19.58 46.56 6.21
N GLU A 631 -18.34 46.24 6.55
CA GLU A 631 -17.52 45.43 5.66
C GLU A 631 -18.02 43.99 5.58
N PRO A 632 -18.02 43.38 4.38
CA PRO A 632 -18.44 42.00 4.22
C PRO A 632 -17.42 41.03 4.84
N PHE A 633 -17.93 39.89 5.30
CA PHE A 633 -17.10 38.75 5.70
C PHE A 633 -16.53 38.06 4.46
N GLY A 634 -15.25 37.67 4.53
CA GLY A 634 -14.64 36.85 3.49
C GLY A 634 -15.27 35.46 3.41
N VAL A 635 -15.19 34.85 2.23
CA VAL A 635 -15.77 33.53 1.91
C VAL A 635 -14.80 32.58 1.21
N SER A 636 -13.58 33.02 0.91
CA SER A 636 -12.57 32.25 0.17
C SER A 636 -11.15 32.50 0.71
N PHE A 637 -10.14 31.83 0.15
CA PHE A 637 -8.73 32.21 0.30
C PHE A 637 -8.23 32.96 -0.94
N CYS A 638 -7.47 34.04 -0.73
CA CYS A 638 -6.97 34.85 -1.83
C CYS A 638 -5.76 34.24 -2.54
N VAL A 639 -5.49 34.68 -3.78
CA VAL A 639 -4.43 34.14 -4.67
C VAL A 639 -3.21 35.06 -4.87
N ASP A 640 -3.28 36.33 -4.46
CA ASP A 640 -2.18 37.29 -4.70
C ASP A 640 -2.00 38.37 -3.62
N GLY A 641 -2.85 38.39 -2.58
CA GLY A 641 -2.78 39.37 -1.48
C GLY A 641 -3.14 40.80 -1.87
N THR A 642 -3.50 41.06 -3.13
CA THR A 642 -3.84 42.40 -3.63
C THR A 642 -5.13 42.89 -2.99
N GLY A 643 -5.14 44.12 -2.51
CA GLY A 643 -6.33 44.82 -2.09
C GLY A 643 -7.22 45.08 -3.29
N LYS A 644 -8.40 44.46 -3.31
CA LYS A 644 -9.37 44.66 -4.39
C LYS A 644 -10.36 45.71 -3.90
N THR A 645 -11.60 45.63 -4.35
CA THR A 645 -12.68 46.59 -4.10
C THR A 645 -12.38 47.87 -3.30
N PHE A 646 -12.74 47.94 -2.02
CA PHE A 646 -12.48 49.10 -1.17
C PHE A 646 -11.03 49.16 -0.65
N ASN A 647 -10.26 48.08 -0.77
CA ASN A 647 -8.83 48.05 -0.50
C ASN A 647 -7.96 48.46 -1.70
N SER A 648 -8.55 48.93 -2.80
CA SER A 648 -7.87 49.54 -3.93
C SER A 648 -8.12 51.05 -3.96
N ASN A 649 -7.18 51.83 -4.50
CA ASN A 649 -7.45 53.26 -4.76
C ASN A 649 -8.61 53.41 -5.75
N ARG A 650 -9.50 54.35 -5.46
CA ARG A 650 -10.72 54.62 -6.25
C ARG A 650 -10.99 56.10 -6.39
N THR A 651 -12.08 56.43 -7.07
CA THR A 651 -12.63 57.77 -7.16
C THR A 651 -14.06 57.74 -6.60
N TYR A 652 -14.40 58.71 -5.77
CA TYR A 652 -15.76 58.94 -5.31
C TYR A 652 -16.71 59.27 -6.47
N PRO A 653 -18.04 59.11 -6.31
CA PRO A 653 -19.00 59.53 -7.33
C PRO A 653 -18.91 61.02 -7.71
N ASN A 654 -18.40 61.85 -6.81
CA ASN A 654 -18.18 63.29 -7.03
C ASN A 654 -16.86 63.62 -7.74
N GLY A 655 -16.07 62.61 -8.14
CA GLY A 655 -14.78 62.78 -8.83
C GLY A 655 -13.55 62.95 -7.93
N SER A 656 -13.68 63.03 -6.60
CA SER A 656 -12.52 63.15 -5.72
C SER A 656 -11.80 61.81 -5.50
N PRO A 657 -10.48 61.80 -5.26
CA PRO A 657 -9.77 60.57 -4.90
C PRO A 657 -10.35 59.95 -3.63
N ARG A 658 -10.54 58.63 -3.67
CA ARG A 658 -10.85 57.79 -2.52
C ARG A 658 -9.65 56.86 -2.30
N PRO A 659 -8.77 57.16 -1.33
CA PRO A 659 -7.67 56.27 -1.00
C PRO A 659 -8.20 54.89 -0.62
N SER A 660 -7.38 53.87 -0.85
CA SER A 660 -7.63 52.53 -0.32
C SER A 660 -7.92 52.58 1.19
N ARG A 661 -8.86 51.75 1.66
CA ARG A 661 -9.15 51.64 3.10
C ARG A 661 -7.94 51.09 3.86
N HIS A 662 -7.43 49.94 3.42
CA HIS A 662 -6.42 49.19 4.16
C HIS A 662 -5.21 48.75 3.32
N GLY A 663 -5.23 48.97 2.01
CA GLY A 663 -4.18 48.60 1.06
C GLY A 663 -4.13 47.10 0.77
N ASP A 664 -3.08 46.71 0.04
CA ASP A 664 -2.69 45.31 -0.15
C ASP A 664 -2.32 44.65 1.17
N ALA A 665 -2.29 43.32 1.21
CA ALA A 665 -1.76 42.57 2.34
C ALA A 665 -0.32 43.00 2.65
N ALA A 666 0.11 42.82 3.90
CA ALA A 666 1.48 43.11 4.31
C ALA A 666 2.50 42.26 3.52
N PRO A 667 3.76 42.71 3.38
CA PRO A 667 4.79 41.95 2.71
C PRO A 667 4.91 40.52 3.26
N GLY A 668 4.90 39.52 2.37
CA GLY A 668 4.93 38.11 2.76
C GLY A 668 3.64 37.59 3.39
N ARG A 669 2.51 38.32 3.29
CA ARG A 669 1.16 37.89 3.64
C ARG A 669 0.27 37.80 2.39
N GLY A 670 -1.01 37.46 2.57
CA GLY A 670 -1.93 37.17 1.46
C GLY A 670 -1.53 35.90 0.71
N ASN A 671 -2.05 35.71 -0.51
CA ASN A 671 -1.88 34.47 -1.25
C ASN A 671 -2.24 33.21 -0.43
N CYS A 672 -3.33 33.29 0.34
CA CYS A 672 -3.72 32.29 1.32
C CYS A 672 -4.00 30.91 0.70
N MET A 673 -4.47 30.86 -0.55
CA MET A 673 -4.73 29.61 -1.27
C MET A 673 -3.47 28.75 -1.42
N HIS A 674 -2.30 29.39 -1.52
CA HIS A 674 -1.02 28.72 -1.72
C HIS A 674 -0.17 28.64 -0.44
N ARG A 675 -0.84 28.57 0.72
CA ARG A 675 -0.18 28.47 2.04
C ARG A 675 -0.66 27.31 2.88
N THR A 676 -1.74 26.66 2.46
CA THR A 676 -2.31 25.53 3.17
C THR A 676 -1.28 24.41 3.25
N CYS A 677 -0.93 24.02 4.47
CA CYS A 677 -0.14 22.82 4.77
C CYS A 677 -0.81 22.08 5.92
N VAL A 678 -1.23 20.85 5.67
CA VAL A 678 -1.79 19.95 6.70
C VAL A 678 -0.83 18.83 7.08
N ASN A 679 0.13 18.51 6.22
CA ASN A 679 1.10 17.44 6.44
C ASN A 679 2.13 17.85 7.50
N ASP A 680 2.15 17.15 8.63
CA ASP A 680 3.06 17.43 9.75
C ASP A 680 4.52 17.06 9.45
N PHE A 681 4.81 16.38 8.34
CA PHE A 681 6.17 16.03 7.90
C PHE A 681 7.02 17.26 7.56
N TYR A 682 6.43 18.30 6.96
CA TYR A 682 7.18 19.45 6.41
C TYR A 682 7.42 20.58 7.42
N HIS A 683 6.65 20.61 8.51
CA HIS A 683 6.79 21.60 9.58
C HIS A 683 6.82 20.95 10.98
N PRO A 684 7.84 20.11 11.27
CA PRO A 684 7.89 19.25 12.45
C PRO A 684 8.07 19.97 13.80
#